data_AF-A0AA41U0C6-F1
#
_entry.id   AF-A0AA41U0C6-F1
#
_cell.length_a   1.000
_cell.length_b   1.000
_cell.length_c   1.000
_cell.angle_alpha   90.00
_cell.angle_beta   90.00
_cell.angle_gamma   90.00
#
_symmetry.space_group_name_H-M   'P 1'
#
loop_
_entity.id
_entity.type
_entity.pdbx_description
1 polymer ?
#
loop_
_entity_poly.entity_id
_entity_poly.type
_entity_poly.pdbx_seq_one_letter_code
_entity_poly.pdbx_strand_id
1 'polypeptide(L)'
;MDASESHAGVIAAVSLCDAAWVPGIAGRLRVPLLRALQAAEHVPPALVDQVLASGDVEAQEALAQRASAVVTPELAVGLASLGRPELAVRLYLAEYPFGFHDGEYDRRSGEPPLDVHARAAARAFAARSRVPLALRVRSAVLAAADPGDPRWREPGGLVPRVSESPADARIIPALRGPFPELIAHALKCLAEDLPQPVLLDSLRRLLETGGEDEFDGFVRSAEQRGRGGLGHLAGRWREAALAAPVVDDDTFSAHMLLLGLRHLDVRPHRTEQYDDDSDEYWNRDYASHAHSAFASAPDALPIDLILGEHARRPFTGGALAALTRHTDCPADLSAEAYRAEPYRVLAAAPRVPLDWIVGYKAAGSWDHVWQRVLSSGLAEGRYDIAEVLASVAPATGVFPALPLAVPEVRAAVRGLAAQLGPDTAAWTAVLEGTACCRGTPAEMVDPATAGKVPDPRGRIMFGHDESRANPAEAAFRILFLCAAPDLQAALVPWLPPRALQLLCMPGGAQGALRAAVFAAHGRTAALASATVGVDWPSEEIAALLDRDDPGINSRLYARAPLTREQRVRITSGTDRHGRPRAVTVLEAVASWDDAPPRDELPDRLWAARQSGHPLILRHLARHRDPPYAGTGLEMLVRLWEHGGPQDVAEVIEASGRPPRRHGQVRDGTWWPEEAARRALRTEPSAGLGAEPHPGLAQLRAEAALASRPERLIAEIRARGADALTSDLPWTEIVRAQAERPFDEHHIRGLLEAPGCPREFHRAVLSRSAARTGFVGEWAELGLAAGTITVLDVAEACTPASVAVDAIAHHVGRTLQPVRDPALRQLIRRVRGQLADTDTWVVAALLLPDFPGTLCELLNAAEAAAGPVHPGR
;
A
#
# COMPACT_ATOMS: atom_id res chain seq x y z
N MET A 1 1.52 -11.66 38.68
CA MET A 1 1.20 -12.48 37.50
C MET A 1 0.29 -11.64 36.65
N ASP A 2 0.85 -11.01 35.62
CA ASP A 2 0.02 -10.30 34.67
C ASP A 2 -0.77 -11.34 33.85
N ALA A 3 -2.07 -11.11 33.72
CA ALA A 3 -2.96 -12.11 33.15
C ALA A 3 -2.70 -12.35 31.65
N SER A 4 -1.95 -11.49 30.94
CA SER A 4 -1.74 -11.60 29.49
C SER A 4 -0.83 -12.76 29.07
N GLU A 5 0.17 -13.15 29.86
CA GLU A 5 1.24 -14.08 29.44
C GLU A 5 0.82 -15.55 29.43
N SER A 6 -0.22 -15.93 30.20
CA SER A 6 -0.70 -17.32 30.29
C SER A 6 -1.41 -17.83 29.02
N HIS A 7 -1.83 -16.94 28.13
CA HIS A 7 -2.67 -17.26 26.96
C HIS A 7 -1.87 -17.70 25.74
N ALA A 8 -0.69 -17.11 25.53
CA ALA A 8 0.22 -17.45 24.44
C ALA A 8 0.59 -18.94 24.46
N GLY A 9 0.81 -19.49 25.66
CA GLY A 9 1.09 -20.92 25.90
C GLY A 9 0.05 -21.87 25.33
N VAL A 10 -1.21 -21.57 25.59
CA VAL A 10 -2.31 -22.42 25.15
C VAL A 10 -2.52 -22.32 23.65
N ILE A 11 -2.50 -21.09 23.09
CA ILE A 11 -2.68 -20.88 21.65
C ILE A 11 -1.56 -21.57 20.87
N ALA A 12 -0.32 -21.44 21.32
CA ALA A 12 0.81 -22.07 20.69
C ALA A 12 0.80 -23.59 20.78
N ALA A 13 0.45 -24.13 21.96
CA ALA A 13 0.28 -25.55 22.15
C ALA A 13 -0.74 -26.12 21.17
N VAL A 14 -1.89 -25.44 21.03
CA VAL A 14 -2.95 -25.87 20.10
C VAL A 14 -2.58 -25.61 18.63
N SER A 15 -1.79 -24.58 18.33
CA SER A 15 -1.34 -24.26 16.96
C SER A 15 -0.30 -25.25 16.43
N LEU A 16 0.55 -25.79 17.32
CA LEU A 16 1.71 -26.59 16.95
C LEU A 16 1.46 -28.10 17.10
N CYS A 17 0.50 -28.52 17.93
CA CYS A 17 0.19 -29.93 18.16
C CYS A 17 -0.52 -30.59 16.98
N ASP A 18 -0.67 -31.92 17.04
CA ASP A 18 -1.55 -32.63 16.11
C ASP A 18 -3.02 -32.34 16.46
N ALA A 19 -3.87 -32.19 15.44
CA ALA A 19 -5.30 -31.94 15.62
C ALA A 19 -5.97 -33.02 16.51
N ALA A 20 -5.45 -34.25 16.51
CA ALA A 20 -5.92 -35.34 17.35
C ALA A 20 -5.74 -35.08 18.87
N TRP A 21 -4.83 -34.22 19.28
CA TRP A 21 -4.51 -33.97 20.70
C TRP A 21 -5.21 -32.73 21.28
N VAL A 22 -5.73 -31.86 20.40
CA VAL A 22 -6.45 -30.63 20.78
C VAL A 22 -7.57 -30.88 21.80
N PRO A 23 -8.43 -31.93 21.69
CA PRO A 23 -9.48 -32.17 22.70
C PRO A 23 -8.91 -32.44 24.10
N GLY A 24 -7.84 -33.24 24.17
CA GLY A 24 -7.20 -33.60 25.45
C GLY A 24 -6.52 -32.40 26.11
N ILE A 25 -5.87 -31.56 25.31
CA ILE A 25 -5.22 -30.33 25.79
C ILE A 25 -6.28 -29.32 26.23
N ALA A 26 -7.32 -29.08 25.41
CA ALA A 26 -8.40 -28.14 25.71
C ALA A 26 -9.16 -28.50 26.99
N GLY A 27 -9.43 -29.79 27.21
CA GLY A 27 -10.10 -30.26 28.42
C GLY A 27 -9.29 -30.02 29.70
N ARG A 28 -7.97 -30.20 29.63
CA ARG A 28 -7.06 -30.03 30.80
C ARG A 28 -6.66 -28.59 31.05
N LEU A 29 -6.65 -27.74 30.02
CA LEU A 29 -6.30 -26.32 30.08
C LEU A 29 -7.52 -25.40 29.92
N ARG A 30 -8.71 -25.85 30.33
CA ARG A 30 -9.97 -25.12 30.12
C ARG A 30 -9.92 -23.65 30.54
N VAL A 31 -9.50 -23.34 31.77
CA VAL A 31 -9.48 -21.96 32.28
C VAL A 31 -8.48 -21.08 31.52
N PRO A 32 -7.21 -21.50 31.32
CA PRO A 32 -6.28 -20.80 30.43
C PRO A 32 -6.79 -20.64 28.99
N LEU A 33 -7.46 -21.65 28.44
CA LEU A 33 -8.02 -21.64 27.09
C LEU A 33 -9.13 -20.59 26.94
N LEU A 34 -10.08 -20.53 27.88
CA LEU A 34 -11.17 -19.55 27.83
C LEU A 34 -10.64 -18.12 27.78
N ARG A 35 -9.67 -17.82 28.64
CA ARG A 35 -9.05 -16.50 28.64
C ARG A 35 -8.19 -16.27 27.40
N ALA A 36 -7.56 -17.31 26.86
CA ALA A 36 -6.81 -17.21 25.62
C ALA A 36 -7.72 -16.91 24.43
N LEU A 37 -8.89 -17.54 24.34
CA LEU A 37 -9.92 -17.22 23.34
C LEU A 37 -10.41 -15.77 23.47
N GLN A 38 -10.47 -15.23 24.69
CA GLN A 38 -10.81 -13.82 24.94
C GLN A 38 -9.67 -12.86 24.60
N ALA A 39 -8.41 -13.27 24.73
CA ALA A 39 -7.24 -12.41 24.56
C ALA A 39 -6.57 -12.51 23.17
N ALA A 40 -6.74 -13.60 22.45
CA ALA A 40 -6.06 -13.89 21.18
C ALA A 40 -6.34 -12.83 20.11
N GLU A 41 -5.31 -12.43 19.36
CA GLU A 41 -5.44 -11.76 18.06
C GLU A 41 -5.62 -12.74 16.89
N HIS A 42 -5.27 -14.02 17.10
CA HIS A 42 -5.44 -15.10 16.12
C HIS A 42 -5.82 -16.40 16.82
N VAL A 43 -6.89 -17.06 16.36
CA VAL A 43 -7.31 -18.39 16.86
C VAL A 43 -7.14 -19.42 15.74
N PRO A 44 -6.37 -20.50 15.96
CA PRO A 44 -6.16 -21.53 14.94
C PRO A 44 -7.47 -22.20 14.50
N PRO A 45 -7.69 -22.47 13.19
CA PRO A 45 -8.91 -23.12 12.71
C PRO A 45 -9.24 -24.47 13.39
N ALA A 46 -8.22 -25.28 13.70
CA ALA A 46 -8.42 -26.55 14.40
C ALA A 46 -8.97 -26.38 15.83
N LEU A 47 -8.57 -25.31 16.54
CA LEU A 47 -9.11 -25.00 17.86
C LEU A 47 -10.57 -24.54 17.74
N VAL A 48 -10.84 -23.74 16.72
CA VAL A 48 -12.17 -23.24 16.41
C VAL A 48 -13.15 -24.39 16.19
N ASP A 49 -12.82 -25.33 15.30
CA ASP A 49 -13.67 -26.47 14.99
C ASP A 49 -13.95 -27.32 16.25
N GLN A 50 -12.97 -27.45 17.13
CA GLN A 50 -13.11 -28.15 18.40
C GLN A 50 -13.97 -27.40 19.42
N VAL A 51 -13.82 -26.07 19.52
CA VAL A 51 -14.69 -25.25 20.39
C VAL A 51 -16.14 -25.31 19.90
N LEU A 52 -16.37 -25.29 18.59
CA LEU A 52 -17.69 -25.51 18.00
C LEU A 52 -18.23 -26.92 18.31
N ALA A 53 -17.42 -27.95 18.09
CA ALA A 53 -17.82 -29.35 18.29
C ALA A 53 -18.00 -29.75 19.77
N SER A 54 -17.32 -29.08 20.70
CA SER A 54 -17.36 -29.42 22.13
C SER A 54 -18.69 -29.12 22.82
N GLY A 55 -19.50 -28.23 22.23
CA GLY A 55 -20.73 -27.73 22.84
C GLY A 55 -20.53 -26.83 24.06
N ASP A 56 -19.27 -26.52 24.42
CA ASP A 56 -18.89 -25.73 25.58
C ASP A 56 -19.33 -24.27 25.43
N VAL A 57 -20.39 -23.89 26.16
CA VAL A 57 -21.02 -22.57 26.09
C VAL A 57 -20.02 -21.46 26.38
N GLU A 58 -19.21 -21.59 27.44
CA GLU A 58 -18.27 -20.55 27.85
C GLU A 58 -17.17 -20.33 26.81
N ALA A 59 -16.69 -21.41 26.17
CA ALA A 59 -15.67 -21.33 25.13
C ALA A 59 -16.22 -20.73 23.83
N GLN A 60 -17.45 -21.07 23.48
CA GLN A 60 -18.14 -20.49 22.33
C GLN A 60 -18.47 -19.01 22.55
N GLU A 61 -18.85 -18.61 23.78
CA GLU A 61 -19.05 -17.20 24.15
C GLU A 61 -17.75 -16.39 24.14
N ALA A 62 -16.68 -16.96 24.67
CA ALA A 62 -15.34 -16.37 24.63
C ALA A 62 -14.88 -16.15 23.18
N LEU A 63 -15.09 -17.13 22.31
CA LEU A 63 -14.77 -17.04 20.89
C LEU A 63 -15.66 -16.01 20.17
N ALA A 64 -16.96 -15.98 20.48
CA ALA A 64 -17.90 -15.01 19.92
C ALA A 64 -17.62 -13.57 20.39
N GLN A 65 -17.08 -13.37 21.59
CA GLN A 65 -16.68 -12.05 22.10
C GLN A 65 -15.57 -11.40 21.25
N ARG A 66 -14.78 -12.23 20.55
CA ARG A 66 -13.75 -11.81 19.60
C ARG A 66 -14.16 -11.97 18.14
N ALA A 67 -15.42 -12.33 17.86
CA ALA A 67 -15.95 -12.43 16.50
C ALA A 67 -15.79 -11.12 15.72
N SER A 68 -15.81 -9.99 16.43
CA SER A 68 -15.58 -8.65 15.93
C SER A 68 -14.10 -8.27 15.75
N ALA A 69 -13.12 -9.14 15.99
CA ALA A 69 -11.69 -8.78 15.89
C ALA A 69 -10.83 -9.78 15.11
N VAL A 70 -11.17 -11.07 15.14
CA VAL A 70 -10.20 -12.15 14.84
C VAL A 70 -10.79 -13.28 13.99
N VAL A 71 -12.10 -13.32 13.84
CA VAL A 71 -12.81 -14.52 13.39
C VAL A 71 -12.98 -14.53 11.86
N THR A 72 -12.70 -15.69 11.25
CA THR A 72 -12.99 -15.91 9.83
C THR A 72 -14.51 -15.86 9.57
N PRO A 73 -14.92 -15.44 8.36
CA PRO A 73 -16.31 -15.43 7.93
C PRO A 73 -17.09 -16.72 8.27
N GLU A 74 -16.46 -17.87 8.04
CA GLU A 74 -17.05 -19.18 8.18
C GLU A 74 -17.32 -19.53 9.65
N LEU A 75 -16.40 -19.16 10.55
CA LEU A 75 -16.57 -19.39 11.97
C LEU A 75 -17.70 -18.53 12.53
N ALA A 76 -17.76 -17.26 12.18
CA ALA A 76 -18.85 -16.38 12.62
C ALA A 76 -20.22 -16.95 12.23
N VAL A 77 -20.35 -17.46 11.00
CA VAL A 77 -21.56 -18.17 10.54
C VAL A 77 -21.78 -19.48 11.29
N GLY A 78 -20.71 -20.24 11.59
CA GLY A 78 -20.79 -21.47 12.39
C GLY A 78 -21.33 -21.23 13.80
N LEU A 79 -20.83 -20.20 14.50
CA LEU A 79 -21.34 -19.78 15.82
C LEU A 79 -22.79 -19.29 15.73
N ALA A 80 -23.13 -18.51 14.70
CA ALA A 80 -24.48 -18.02 14.47
C ALA A 80 -25.48 -19.17 14.27
N SER A 81 -25.04 -20.24 13.58
CA SER A 81 -25.86 -21.41 13.27
C SER A 81 -26.20 -22.27 14.50
N LEU A 82 -25.58 -22.01 15.66
CA LEU A 82 -25.90 -22.71 16.91
C LEU A 82 -27.25 -22.29 17.52
N GLY A 83 -27.86 -21.20 17.04
CA GLY A 83 -29.19 -20.78 17.49
C GLY A 83 -29.30 -20.35 18.95
N ARG A 84 -28.17 -19.95 19.58
CA ARG A 84 -28.12 -19.58 21.00
C ARG A 84 -28.37 -18.07 21.20
N PRO A 85 -29.36 -17.67 22.02
CA PRO A 85 -29.66 -16.25 22.27
C PRO A 85 -28.47 -15.43 22.76
N GLU A 86 -27.62 -16.00 23.61
CA GLU A 86 -26.47 -15.32 24.23
C GLU A 86 -25.39 -14.95 23.20
N LEU A 87 -25.15 -15.84 22.22
CA LEU A 87 -24.22 -15.61 21.13
C LEU A 87 -24.83 -14.67 20.07
N ALA A 88 -26.13 -14.80 19.83
CA ALA A 88 -26.84 -14.07 18.80
C ALA A 88 -26.77 -12.56 18.98
N VAL A 89 -26.98 -12.05 20.20
CA VAL A 89 -26.86 -10.61 20.49
C VAL A 89 -25.47 -10.11 20.11
N ARG A 90 -24.42 -10.85 20.51
CA ARG A 90 -23.04 -10.48 20.23
C ARG A 90 -22.73 -10.54 18.74
N LEU A 91 -23.10 -11.62 18.05
CA LEU A 91 -22.80 -11.80 16.63
C LEU A 91 -23.60 -10.87 15.72
N TYR A 92 -24.84 -10.55 16.10
CA TYR A 92 -25.73 -9.71 15.30
C TYR A 92 -25.37 -8.23 15.44
N LEU A 93 -25.11 -7.79 16.68
CA LEU A 93 -24.74 -6.42 17.00
C LEU A 93 -23.24 -6.16 16.92
N ALA A 94 -22.42 -7.21 16.77
CA ALA A 94 -20.98 -7.04 16.54
C ALA A 94 -20.79 -6.08 15.39
N GLU A 95 -20.14 -4.97 15.70
CA GLU A 95 -19.33 -4.28 14.71
C GLU A 95 -18.23 -5.26 14.34
N TYR A 96 -18.48 -6.09 13.32
CA TYR A 96 -17.43 -6.91 12.73
C TYR A 96 -16.19 -6.05 12.54
N PRO A 97 -14.97 -6.57 12.82
CA PRO A 97 -13.79 -5.74 12.78
C PRO A 97 -13.81 -5.15 11.39
N PHE A 98 -13.76 -3.85 11.19
CA PHE A 98 -12.95 -2.91 11.91
C PHE A 98 -13.78 -1.62 11.94
N GLY A 99 -14.38 -1.27 13.07
CA GLY A 99 -14.94 0.07 13.23
C GLY A 99 -13.90 1.07 12.72
N PHE A 100 -14.32 2.02 11.88
CA PHE A 100 -13.47 3.15 11.54
C PHE A 100 -13.26 3.91 12.85
N HIS A 101 -12.29 3.50 13.67
CA HIS A 101 -11.69 4.38 14.65
C HIS A 101 -10.91 5.42 13.84
N ASP A 102 -11.65 6.36 13.25
CA ASP A 102 -11.19 7.38 12.31
C ASP A 102 -10.27 8.43 12.97
N GLY A 103 -9.62 8.13 14.11
CA GLY A 103 -8.80 9.14 14.79
C GLY A 103 -7.85 8.74 15.91
N GLU A 104 -7.86 7.52 16.47
CA GLU A 104 -6.96 7.20 17.60
C GLU A 104 -5.72 6.38 17.22
N TYR A 105 -5.82 5.45 16.26
CA TYR A 105 -4.66 4.64 15.88
C TYR A 105 -3.60 5.46 15.13
N ASP A 106 -4.03 6.41 14.30
CA ASP A 106 -3.16 7.25 13.46
C ASP A 106 -2.36 8.31 14.26
N ARG A 107 -2.83 8.68 15.47
CA ARG A 107 -2.08 9.61 16.33
C ARG A 107 -0.97 8.95 17.14
N ARG A 108 -1.03 7.62 17.36
CA ARG A 108 -0.04 6.90 18.16
C ARG A 108 1.13 6.37 17.33
N SER A 109 0.95 6.10 16.03
CA SER A 109 2.00 5.55 15.17
C SER A 109 3.02 6.57 14.70
N GLY A 110 2.74 7.89 14.79
CA GLY A 110 3.64 8.93 14.28
C GLY A 110 3.79 8.91 12.75
N GLU A 111 3.00 8.10 12.06
CA GLU A 111 2.92 8.10 10.60
C GLU A 111 2.16 9.34 10.12
N PRO A 112 2.54 9.93 8.97
CA PRO A 112 1.79 11.04 8.41
C PRO A 112 0.38 10.56 8.02
N PRO A 113 -0.67 11.36 8.29
CA PRO A 113 -2.04 10.97 8.02
C PRO A 113 -2.20 10.64 6.53
N LEU A 114 -2.80 9.47 6.25
CA LEU A 114 -3.09 9.01 4.89
C LEU A 114 -3.87 10.10 4.12
N ASP A 115 -3.49 10.30 2.84
CA ASP A 115 -4.24 11.16 1.94
C ASP A 115 -5.74 10.75 1.91
N VAL A 116 -6.62 11.73 1.70
CA VAL A 116 -8.08 11.55 1.70
C VAL A 116 -8.51 10.46 0.72
N HIS A 117 -7.82 10.33 -0.42
CA HIS A 117 -8.09 9.26 -1.39
C HIS A 117 -7.66 7.88 -0.90
N ALA A 118 -6.51 7.77 -0.20
CA ALA A 118 -6.06 6.52 0.39
C ALA A 118 -7.01 6.04 1.49
N ARG A 119 -7.52 6.96 2.32
CA ARG A 119 -8.56 6.66 3.33
C ARG A 119 -9.86 6.19 2.68
N ALA A 120 -10.33 6.88 1.64
CA ALA A 120 -11.52 6.46 0.91
C ALA A 120 -11.35 5.07 0.24
N ALA A 121 -10.18 4.77 -0.31
CA ALA A 121 -9.86 3.49 -0.92
C ALA A 121 -9.78 2.35 0.12
N ALA A 122 -9.10 2.58 1.25
CA ALA A 122 -9.04 1.63 2.36
C ALA A 122 -10.45 1.35 2.91
N ARG A 123 -11.30 2.38 2.99
CA ARG A 123 -12.72 2.25 3.36
C ARG A 123 -13.55 1.48 2.36
N ALA A 124 -13.43 1.77 1.07
CA ALA A 124 -14.12 0.99 0.05
C ALA A 124 -13.69 -0.50 0.08
N PHE A 125 -12.40 -0.77 0.26
CA PHE A 125 -11.86 -2.12 0.39
C PHE A 125 -12.40 -2.85 1.63
N ALA A 126 -12.44 -2.16 2.76
CA ALA A 126 -13.03 -2.62 4.00
C ALA A 126 -14.53 -2.93 3.87
N ALA A 127 -15.32 -2.00 3.34
CA ALA A 127 -16.76 -2.18 3.17
C ALA A 127 -17.08 -3.37 2.26
N ARG A 128 -16.30 -3.58 1.19
CA ARG A 128 -16.43 -4.71 0.26
C ARG A 128 -16.40 -6.08 0.94
N SER A 129 -15.53 -6.25 1.92
CA SER A 129 -15.29 -7.53 2.60
C SER A 129 -16.19 -7.70 3.83
N ARG A 130 -16.52 -6.61 4.53
CA ARG A 130 -17.20 -6.66 5.84
C ARG A 130 -18.72 -6.73 5.77
N VAL A 131 -19.34 -5.89 4.94
CA VAL A 131 -20.80 -5.81 4.84
C VAL A 131 -21.45 -7.14 4.45
N PRO A 132 -21.00 -7.86 3.41
CA PRO A 132 -21.64 -9.12 3.03
C PRO A 132 -21.46 -10.18 4.11
N LEU A 133 -20.31 -10.18 4.81
CA LEU A 133 -20.10 -11.05 5.96
C LEU A 133 -21.09 -10.73 7.08
N ALA A 134 -21.19 -9.46 7.50
CA ALA A 134 -22.09 -9.07 8.58
C ALA A 134 -23.55 -9.42 8.26
N LEU A 135 -24.00 -9.21 7.01
CA LEU A 135 -25.33 -9.62 6.56
C LEU A 135 -25.52 -11.13 6.58
N ARG A 136 -24.51 -11.92 6.14
CA ARG A 136 -24.54 -13.38 6.16
C ARG A 136 -24.62 -13.94 7.59
N VAL A 137 -23.83 -13.39 8.51
CA VAL A 137 -23.85 -13.80 9.93
C VAL A 137 -25.19 -13.46 10.55
N ARG A 138 -25.69 -12.23 10.38
CA ARG A 138 -27.00 -11.81 10.91
C ARG A 138 -28.14 -12.66 10.36
N SER A 139 -28.08 -13.03 9.08
CA SER A 139 -29.05 -13.95 8.46
C SER A 139 -28.95 -15.34 9.08
N ALA A 140 -27.74 -15.87 9.30
CA ALA A 140 -27.53 -17.15 9.98
C ALA A 140 -28.04 -17.14 11.43
N VAL A 141 -27.83 -16.04 12.17
CA VAL A 141 -28.34 -15.86 13.54
C VAL A 141 -29.86 -16.00 13.55
N LEU A 142 -30.56 -15.30 12.66
CA LEU A 142 -32.01 -15.32 12.60
C LEU A 142 -32.55 -16.65 12.06
N ALA A 143 -31.89 -17.26 11.08
CA ALA A 143 -32.30 -18.55 10.52
C ALA A 143 -32.20 -19.70 11.53
N ALA A 144 -31.24 -19.63 12.46
CA ALA A 144 -31.06 -20.63 13.52
C ALA A 144 -31.84 -20.31 14.80
N ALA A 145 -32.49 -19.15 14.89
CA ALA A 145 -33.18 -18.73 16.10
C ALA A 145 -34.44 -19.55 16.37
N ASP A 146 -34.61 -20.01 17.60
CA ASP A 146 -35.86 -20.62 18.08
C ASP A 146 -36.78 -19.54 18.66
N PRO A 147 -37.86 -19.14 17.97
CA PRO A 147 -38.78 -18.13 18.47
C PRO A 147 -39.56 -18.56 19.72
N GLY A 148 -39.54 -19.84 20.09
CA GLY A 148 -40.14 -20.34 21.34
C GLY A 148 -39.30 -20.06 22.59
N ASP A 149 -38.00 -19.75 22.44
CA ASP A 149 -37.13 -19.46 23.58
C ASP A 149 -37.35 -18.02 24.08
N PRO A 150 -37.79 -17.82 25.35
CA PRO A 150 -38.09 -16.49 25.87
C PRO A 150 -36.87 -15.56 25.94
N ARG A 151 -35.65 -16.10 26.02
CA ARG A 151 -34.40 -15.32 26.15
C ARG A 151 -34.15 -14.40 24.96
N TRP A 152 -34.75 -14.67 23.80
CA TRP A 152 -34.69 -13.76 22.65
C TRP A 152 -35.43 -12.44 22.89
N ARG A 153 -36.49 -12.46 23.74
CA ARG A 153 -37.39 -11.34 24.02
C ARG A 153 -37.17 -10.70 25.40
N GLU A 154 -36.44 -11.36 26.29
CA GLU A 154 -36.08 -10.81 27.60
C GLU A 154 -35.27 -9.50 27.47
N PRO A 155 -35.27 -8.63 28.50
CA PRO A 155 -34.43 -7.44 28.51
C PRO A 155 -32.97 -7.77 28.25
N GLY A 156 -32.40 -7.19 27.18
CA GLY A 156 -31.03 -7.47 26.73
C GLY A 156 -30.91 -8.58 25.67
N GLY A 157 -31.99 -9.31 25.38
CA GLY A 157 -32.10 -10.25 24.26
C GLY A 157 -32.05 -9.54 22.89
N LEU A 158 -31.97 -10.32 21.82
CA LEU A 158 -31.78 -9.77 20.47
C LEU A 158 -32.97 -8.92 20.01
N VAL A 159 -34.20 -9.35 20.27
CA VAL A 159 -35.41 -8.68 19.78
C VAL A 159 -35.51 -7.23 20.28
N PRO A 160 -35.46 -6.93 21.59
CA PRO A 160 -35.51 -5.55 22.05
C PRO A 160 -34.31 -4.72 21.55
N ARG A 161 -33.09 -5.29 21.54
CA ARG A 161 -31.89 -4.58 21.10
C ARG A 161 -31.92 -4.14 19.64
N VAL A 162 -32.40 -5.01 18.74
CA VAL A 162 -32.52 -4.67 17.32
C VAL A 162 -33.72 -3.73 17.08
N SER A 163 -34.79 -3.86 17.85
CA SER A 163 -35.97 -2.97 17.77
C SER A 163 -35.68 -1.55 18.26
N GLU A 164 -34.72 -1.38 19.16
CA GLU A 164 -34.22 -0.08 19.62
C GLU A 164 -33.25 0.57 18.62
N SER A 165 -32.72 -0.20 17.67
CA SER A 165 -31.75 0.29 16.68
C SER A 165 -32.42 1.20 15.64
N PRO A 166 -31.76 2.31 15.25
CA PRO A 166 -32.25 3.21 14.22
C PRO A 166 -32.34 2.53 12.85
N ALA A 167 -33.05 3.16 11.93
CA ALA A 167 -33.31 2.64 10.59
C ALA A 167 -32.01 2.62 9.74
N ASP A 168 -31.30 1.49 9.76
CA ASP A 168 -30.17 1.25 8.85
C ASP A 168 -30.15 -0.17 8.28
N ALA A 169 -29.20 -0.43 7.39
CA ALA A 169 -29.04 -1.70 6.70
C ALA A 169 -28.82 -2.92 7.64
N ARG A 170 -28.55 -2.73 8.94
CA ARG A 170 -28.36 -3.84 9.88
C ARG A 170 -29.63 -4.65 10.09
N ILE A 171 -30.81 -4.04 9.92
CA ILE A 171 -32.11 -4.68 10.11
C ILE A 171 -32.59 -5.45 8.86
N ILE A 172 -31.89 -5.37 7.73
CA ILE A 172 -32.29 -6.07 6.49
C ILE A 172 -32.53 -7.58 6.71
N PRO A 173 -31.65 -8.32 7.42
CA PRO A 173 -31.87 -9.75 7.67
C PRO A 173 -33.16 -10.05 8.46
N ALA A 174 -33.66 -9.10 9.26
CA ALA A 174 -34.90 -9.28 10.02
C ALA A 174 -36.14 -9.44 9.13
N LEU A 175 -36.11 -8.95 7.88
CA LEU A 175 -37.20 -9.09 6.90
C LEU A 175 -37.55 -10.55 6.57
N ARG A 176 -36.64 -11.49 6.85
CA ARG A 176 -36.83 -12.94 6.67
C ARG A 176 -36.66 -13.74 7.95
N GLY A 177 -36.50 -13.07 9.10
CA GLY A 177 -36.31 -13.70 10.39
C GLY A 177 -37.60 -14.31 10.96
N PRO A 178 -37.50 -15.09 12.05
CA PRO A 178 -38.66 -15.76 12.67
C PRO A 178 -39.41 -14.88 13.68
N PHE A 179 -38.91 -13.67 13.99
CA PHE A 179 -39.48 -12.78 15.00
C PHE A 179 -40.38 -11.73 14.35
N PRO A 180 -41.71 -11.80 14.55
CA PRO A 180 -42.65 -10.85 13.94
C PRO A 180 -42.38 -9.41 14.36
N GLU A 181 -41.91 -9.19 15.59
CA GLU A 181 -41.55 -7.86 16.12
C GLU A 181 -40.40 -7.23 15.31
N LEU A 182 -39.40 -8.04 14.93
CA LEU A 182 -38.27 -7.58 14.13
C LEU A 182 -38.65 -7.39 12.66
N ILE A 183 -39.53 -8.24 12.11
CA ILE A 183 -40.07 -8.04 10.76
C ILE A 183 -40.87 -6.72 10.72
N ALA A 184 -41.77 -6.48 11.67
CA ALA A 184 -42.57 -5.27 11.76
C ALA A 184 -41.70 -4.03 11.92
N HIS A 185 -40.64 -4.08 12.75
CA HIS A 185 -39.67 -3.00 12.88
C HIS A 185 -38.91 -2.74 11.57
N ALA A 186 -38.39 -3.78 10.92
CA ALA A 186 -37.68 -3.65 9.65
C ALA A 186 -38.58 -3.08 8.54
N LEU A 187 -39.84 -3.54 8.44
CA LEU A 187 -40.83 -2.98 7.53
C LEU A 187 -41.13 -1.52 7.84
N LYS A 188 -41.32 -1.16 9.11
CA LYS A 188 -41.53 0.23 9.53
C LYS A 188 -40.36 1.14 9.13
N CYS A 189 -39.15 0.62 9.15
CA CYS A 189 -37.95 1.36 8.80
C CYS A 189 -37.70 1.43 7.28
N LEU A 190 -37.93 0.33 6.54
CA LEU A 190 -37.46 0.16 5.16
C LEU A 190 -38.57 0.12 4.09
N ALA A 191 -39.85 -0.03 4.45
CA ALA A 191 -40.92 -0.37 3.48
C ALA A 191 -41.03 0.57 2.26
N GLU A 192 -40.70 1.85 2.40
CA GLU A 192 -40.72 2.82 1.28
C GLU A 192 -39.62 2.55 0.25
N ASP A 193 -38.48 2.04 0.71
CA ASP A 193 -37.33 1.77 -0.14
C ASP A 193 -37.34 0.32 -0.67
N LEU A 194 -38.01 -0.60 0.02
CA LEU A 194 -38.09 -2.01 -0.36
C LEU A 194 -38.74 -2.20 -1.76
N PRO A 195 -38.14 -3.06 -2.60
CA PRO A 195 -38.81 -3.54 -3.81
C PRO A 195 -40.09 -4.32 -3.46
N GLN A 196 -41.10 -4.19 -4.33
CA GLN A 196 -42.44 -4.75 -4.07
C GLN A 196 -42.44 -6.27 -3.78
N PRO A 197 -41.68 -7.13 -4.48
CA PRO A 197 -41.65 -8.55 -4.16
C PRO A 197 -41.15 -8.84 -2.74
N VAL A 198 -40.10 -8.12 -2.30
CA VAL A 198 -39.55 -8.26 -0.95
C VAL A 198 -40.52 -7.74 0.10
N LEU A 199 -41.14 -6.57 -0.15
CA LEU A 199 -42.15 -6.00 0.74
C LEU A 199 -43.30 -6.99 0.96
N LEU A 200 -43.84 -7.57 -0.11
CA LEU A 200 -44.95 -8.52 -0.03
C LEU A 200 -44.55 -9.84 0.65
N ASP A 201 -43.36 -10.38 0.37
CA ASP A 201 -42.85 -11.58 1.05
C ASP A 201 -42.67 -11.34 2.55
N SER A 202 -42.12 -10.19 2.94
CA SER A 202 -41.96 -9.82 4.36
C SER A 202 -43.31 -9.59 5.05
N LEU A 203 -44.30 -8.99 4.37
CA LEU A 203 -45.65 -8.85 4.90
C LEU A 203 -46.35 -10.22 5.08
N ARG A 204 -46.14 -11.15 4.14
CA ARG A 204 -46.64 -12.52 4.25
C ARG A 204 -46.01 -13.24 5.44
N ARG A 205 -44.70 -13.12 5.62
CA ARG A 205 -43.98 -13.66 6.80
C ARG A 205 -44.47 -13.04 8.10
N LEU A 206 -44.74 -11.73 8.11
CA LEU A 206 -45.31 -11.06 9.29
C LEU A 206 -46.67 -11.67 9.66
N LEU A 207 -47.54 -11.91 8.67
CA LEU A 207 -48.82 -12.60 8.88
C LEU A 207 -48.62 -14.05 9.37
N GLU A 208 -47.69 -14.80 8.77
CA GLU A 208 -47.41 -16.20 9.11
C GLU A 208 -46.87 -16.36 10.54
N THR A 209 -46.03 -15.43 11.00
CA THR A 209 -45.32 -15.53 12.30
C THR A 209 -45.97 -14.72 13.42
N GLY A 210 -46.54 -13.56 13.13
CA GLY A 210 -47.15 -12.63 14.09
C GLY A 210 -48.68 -12.62 14.10
N GLY A 211 -49.31 -13.26 13.11
CA GLY A 211 -50.77 -13.28 12.97
C GLY A 211 -51.36 -11.92 12.56
N GLU A 212 -52.68 -11.80 12.72
CA GLU A 212 -53.44 -10.62 12.28
C GLU A 212 -53.13 -9.38 13.13
N ASP A 213 -52.96 -9.54 14.44
CA ASP A 213 -52.79 -8.43 15.37
C ASP A 213 -51.51 -7.64 15.09
N GLU A 214 -50.39 -8.32 14.83
CA GLU A 214 -49.11 -7.68 14.54
C GLU A 214 -49.12 -7.00 13.16
N PHE A 215 -49.74 -7.66 12.16
CA PHE A 215 -49.93 -7.09 10.84
C PHE A 215 -50.77 -5.81 10.89
N ASP A 216 -51.90 -5.83 11.58
CA ASP A 216 -52.77 -4.67 11.77
C ASP A 216 -52.09 -3.58 12.61
N GLY A 217 -51.23 -3.97 13.56
CA GLY A 217 -50.33 -3.08 14.29
C GLY A 217 -49.39 -2.32 13.35
N PHE A 218 -48.69 -3.04 12.47
CA PHE A 218 -47.82 -2.45 11.45
C PHE A 218 -48.60 -1.52 10.51
N VAL A 219 -49.74 -1.98 9.98
CA VAL A 219 -50.59 -1.21 9.06
C VAL A 219 -51.03 0.12 9.69
N ARG A 220 -51.56 0.08 10.91
CA ARG A 220 -51.92 1.31 11.66
C ARG A 220 -50.73 2.23 11.85
N SER A 221 -49.55 1.68 12.14
CA SER A 221 -48.31 2.45 12.29
C SER A 221 -47.88 3.12 10.98
N ALA A 222 -48.05 2.44 9.85
CA ALA A 222 -47.75 2.97 8.52
C ALA A 222 -48.73 4.10 8.13
N GLU A 223 -50.01 3.92 8.42
CA GLU A 223 -51.05 4.95 8.21
C GLU A 223 -50.80 6.22 9.05
N GLN A 224 -50.48 6.05 10.34
CA GLN A 224 -50.25 7.17 11.27
C GLN A 224 -49.05 8.03 10.91
N ARG A 225 -48.01 7.45 10.29
CA ARG A 225 -46.81 8.22 9.90
C ARG A 225 -47.04 9.12 8.66
N GLY A 226 -48.23 9.11 8.05
CA GLY A 226 -48.52 9.95 6.88
C GLY A 226 -47.59 9.66 5.70
N ARG A 227 -46.96 8.48 5.69
CA ARG A 227 -45.90 8.08 4.78
C ARG A 227 -46.46 7.79 3.38
N GLY A 228 -46.59 8.87 2.61
CA GLY A 228 -46.32 8.90 1.16
C GLY A 228 -47.16 8.01 0.24
N GLY A 229 -48.41 7.67 0.57
CA GLY A 229 -49.30 6.94 -0.36
C GLY A 229 -49.39 5.43 -0.12
N LEU A 230 -48.89 4.93 1.01
CA LEU A 230 -49.09 3.52 1.38
C LEU A 230 -50.42 3.26 2.13
N GLY A 231 -50.94 4.27 2.84
CA GLY A 231 -52.14 4.11 3.69
C GLY A 231 -53.46 3.76 2.97
N HIS A 232 -53.62 4.10 1.68
CA HIS A 232 -54.83 3.73 0.92
C HIS A 232 -54.75 2.31 0.30
N LEU A 233 -53.60 1.65 0.40
CA LEU A 233 -53.38 0.27 -0.04
C LEU A 233 -53.37 -0.73 1.13
N ALA A 234 -53.33 -0.25 2.37
CA ALA A 234 -53.36 -1.06 3.60
C ALA A 234 -54.42 -2.18 3.57
N GLY A 235 -55.66 -1.86 3.19
CA GLY A 235 -56.74 -2.85 3.07
C GLY A 235 -56.55 -3.90 1.98
N ARG A 236 -55.64 -3.67 1.01
CA ARG A 236 -55.29 -4.60 -0.08
C ARG A 236 -53.96 -5.31 0.13
N TRP A 237 -53.14 -4.88 1.10
CA TRP A 237 -51.84 -5.50 1.36
C TRP A 237 -51.97 -6.93 1.85
N ARG A 238 -53.00 -7.22 2.65
CA ARG A 238 -53.24 -8.57 3.16
C ARG A 238 -53.49 -9.55 2.01
N GLU A 239 -54.42 -9.23 1.13
CA GLU A 239 -54.72 -10.03 -0.06
C GLU A 239 -53.50 -10.14 -0.98
N ALA A 240 -52.79 -9.03 -1.21
CA ALA A 240 -51.60 -9.02 -2.06
C ALA A 240 -50.43 -9.83 -1.48
N ALA A 241 -50.20 -9.77 -0.16
CA ALA A 241 -49.15 -10.53 0.51
C ALA A 241 -49.45 -12.03 0.49
N LEU A 242 -50.70 -12.43 0.74
CA LEU A 242 -51.12 -13.83 0.65
C LEU A 242 -51.08 -14.39 -0.78
N ALA A 243 -51.28 -13.53 -1.78
CA ALA A 243 -51.19 -13.90 -3.20
C ALA A 243 -49.76 -13.83 -3.76
N ALA A 244 -48.82 -13.20 -3.04
CA ALA A 244 -47.45 -13.02 -3.52
C ALA A 244 -46.64 -14.32 -3.45
N PRO A 245 -45.80 -14.61 -4.45
CA PRO A 245 -44.90 -15.75 -4.40
C PRO A 245 -43.84 -15.56 -3.32
N VAL A 246 -43.35 -16.69 -2.77
CA VAL A 246 -42.21 -16.70 -1.86
C VAL A 246 -40.96 -16.23 -2.60
N VAL A 247 -40.23 -15.29 -2.02
CA VAL A 247 -38.95 -14.82 -2.56
C VAL A 247 -37.83 -15.73 -2.05
N ASP A 248 -37.08 -16.34 -2.98
CA ASP A 248 -35.91 -17.16 -2.65
C ASP A 248 -34.70 -16.31 -2.20
N ASP A 249 -33.58 -16.96 -1.87
CA ASP A 249 -32.38 -16.28 -1.33
C ASP A 249 -31.65 -15.44 -2.38
N ASP A 250 -31.60 -15.92 -3.62
CA ASP A 250 -30.93 -15.24 -4.72
C ASP A 250 -31.72 -14.00 -5.15
N THR A 251 -33.04 -14.13 -5.29
CA THR A 251 -33.94 -13.03 -5.63
C THR A 251 -33.97 -11.97 -4.53
N PHE A 252 -34.00 -12.37 -3.26
CA PHE A 252 -33.89 -11.43 -2.14
C PHE A 252 -32.55 -10.68 -2.18
N SER A 253 -31.44 -11.40 -2.35
CA SER A 253 -30.09 -10.80 -2.42
C SER A 253 -29.96 -9.83 -3.59
N ALA A 254 -30.54 -10.17 -4.74
CA ALA A 254 -30.59 -9.31 -5.92
C ALA A 254 -31.33 -7.98 -5.64
N HIS A 255 -32.50 -8.06 -5.02
CA HIS A 255 -33.27 -6.89 -4.62
C HIS A 255 -32.56 -6.03 -3.56
N MET A 256 -31.89 -6.66 -2.60
CA MET A 256 -31.10 -5.96 -1.59
C MET A 256 -29.91 -5.25 -2.23
N LEU A 257 -29.25 -5.86 -3.20
CA LEU A 257 -28.17 -5.21 -3.93
C LEU A 257 -28.67 -3.94 -4.67
N LEU A 258 -29.85 -3.98 -5.28
CA LEU A 258 -30.48 -2.79 -5.89
C LEU A 258 -30.84 -1.71 -4.86
N LEU A 259 -31.33 -2.11 -3.68
CA LEU A 259 -31.59 -1.21 -2.57
C LEU A 259 -30.29 -0.49 -2.15
N GLY A 260 -29.19 -1.24 -1.95
CA GLY A 260 -27.89 -0.68 -1.61
C GLY A 260 -27.36 0.27 -2.68
N LEU A 261 -27.49 -0.06 -3.97
CA LEU A 261 -27.13 0.83 -5.06
C LEU A 261 -27.88 2.16 -4.98
N ARG A 262 -29.19 2.15 -4.67
CA ARG A 262 -29.98 3.38 -4.53
C ARG A 262 -29.45 4.30 -3.41
N HIS A 263 -28.92 3.73 -2.34
CA HIS A 263 -28.34 4.50 -1.24
C HIS A 263 -26.97 5.13 -1.55
N LEU A 264 -26.40 4.92 -2.75
CA LEU A 264 -25.11 5.53 -3.13
C LEU A 264 -25.16 7.07 -3.21
N ASP A 265 -26.27 7.62 -3.67
CA ASP A 265 -26.39 9.06 -3.95
C ASP A 265 -27.35 9.80 -3.03
N VAL A 266 -27.99 9.06 -2.11
CA VAL A 266 -28.67 9.67 -0.97
C VAL A 266 -27.56 10.23 -0.08
N ARG A 267 -27.17 11.50 -0.30
CA ARG A 267 -26.61 12.27 0.80
C ARG A 267 -27.68 12.21 1.88
N PRO A 268 -27.43 11.60 3.04
CA PRO A 268 -28.42 11.63 4.10
C PRO A 268 -28.72 13.10 4.31
N HIS A 269 -29.99 13.47 4.14
CA HIS A 269 -30.42 14.77 4.63
C HIS A 269 -29.97 14.79 6.08
N ARG A 270 -29.11 15.75 6.45
CA ARG A 270 -28.86 16.09 7.85
C ARG A 270 -30.17 16.58 8.43
N THR A 271 -31.11 15.68 8.64
CA THR A 271 -32.23 15.90 9.54
C THR A 271 -31.61 15.93 10.92
N GLU A 272 -32.03 16.89 11.75
CA GLU A 272 -31.61 17.12 13.15
C GLU A 272 -31.83 15.91 14.09
N GLN A 273 -32.09 14.72 13.55
CA GLN A 273 -32.40 13.47 14.25
C GLN A 273 -31.25 12.46 14.30
N TYR A 274 -30.15 12.68 13.56
CA TYR A 274 -28.95 11.85 13.70
C TYR A 274 -27.95 12.60 14.58
N ASP A 275 -28.00 12.34 15.89
CA ASP A 275 -27.11 12.93 16.90
C ASP A 275 -25.75 12.22 17.00
N ASP A 276 -25.57 11.09 16.31
CA ASP A 276 -24.33 10.31 16.29
C ASP A 276 -23.89 10.02 14.85
N ASP A 277 -22.63 10.32 14.52
CA ASP A 277 -22.07 10.09 13.19
C ASP A 277 -22.15 8.58 12.84
N SER A 278 -22.17 7.67 13.83
CA SER A 278 -22.08 6.20 13.68
C SER A 278 -23.13 5.55 12.74
N ASP A 279 -24.37 6.02 12.73
CA ASP A 279 -25.45 5.46 11.89
C ASP A 279 -25.34 5.89 10.40
N GLU A 280 -24.67 7.02 10.12
CA GLU A 280 -24.40 7.47 8.75
C GLU A 280 -23.38 6.53 8.05
N TYR A 281 -22.50 5.89 8.81
CA TYR A 281 -21.45 5.02 8.27
C TYR A 281 -22.01 3.72 7.68
N TRP A 282 -23.02 3.09 8.30
CA TRP A 282 -23.47 1.77 7.88
C TRP A 282 -24.23 1.79 6.54
N ASN A 283 -25.12 2.76 6.34
CA ASN A 283 -25.82 2.89 5.05
C ASN A 283 -24.86 3.22 3.90
N ARG A 284 -23.84 4.05 4.18
CA ARG A 284 -22.77 4.35 3.22
C ARG A 284 -21.90 3.15 2.92
N ASP A 285 -21.57 2.35 3.93
CA ASP A 285 -20.77 1.13 3.76
C ASP A 285 -21.58 0.06 3.00
N TYR A 286 -22.88 -0.08 3.30
CA TYR A 286 -23.80 -0.94 2.56
C TYR A 286 -23.93 -0.53 1.09
N ALA A 287 -24.10 0.77 0.82
CA ALA A 287 -24.10 1.29 -0.54
C ALA A 287 -22.77 1.03 -1.26
N SER A 288 -21.64 1.23 -0.57
CA SER A 288 -20.30 0.96 -1.10
C SER A 288 -20.08 -0.53 -1.42
N HIS A 289 -20.62 -1.42 -0.57
CA HIS A 289 -20.63 -2.85 -0.83
C HIS A 289 -21.49 -3.19 -2.04
N ALA A 290 -22.74 -2.72 -2.10
CA ALA A 290 -23.64 -2.97 -3.21
C ALA A 290 -23.06 -2.49 -4.55
N HIS A 291 -22.46 -1.29 -4.58
CA HIS A 291 -21.73 -0.79 -5.74
C HIS A 291 -20.62 -1.74 -6.17
N SER A 292 -19.85 -2.23 -5.21
CA SER A 292 -18.68 -3.05 -5.49
C SER A 292 -19.05 -4.48 -5.91
N ALA A 293 -20.08 -5.06 -5.29
CA ALA A 293 -20.64 -6.34 -5.66
C ALA A 293 -21.21 -6.27 -7.08
N PHE A 294 -22.03 -5.25 -7.38
CA PHE A 294 -22.52 -4.98 -8.73
C PHE A 294 -21.37 -4.78 -9.73
N ALA A 295 -20.38 -3.97 -9.37
CA ALA A 295 -19.25 -3.67 -10.22
C ALA A 295 -18.40 -4.90 -10.58
N SER A 296 -18.38 -5.91 -9.70
CA SER A 296 -17.61 -7.14 -9.89
C SER A 296 -18.36 -8.18 -10.73
N ALA A 297 -19.69 -8.16 -10.70
CA ALA A 297 -20.54 -9.07 -11.45
C ALA A 297 -21.85 -8.35 -11.87
N PRO A 298 -21.77 -7.40 -12.83
CA PRO A 298 -22.93 -6.57 -13.18
C PRO A 298 -24.05 -7.39 -13.82
N ASP A 299 -23.69 -8.42 -14.59
CA ASP A 299 -24.64 -9.30 -15.29
C ASP A 299 -25.22 -10.41 -14.37
N ALA A 300 -24.85 -10.43 -13.09
CA ALA A 300 -25.48 -11.33 -12.11
C ALA A 300 -26.91 -10.89 -11.75
N LEU A 301 -27.26 -9.63 -11.98
CA LEU A 301 -28.63 -9.14 -11.84
C LEU A 301 -29.35 -9.19 -13.19
N PRO A 302 -30.58 -9.75 -13.26
CA PRO A 302 -31.38 -9.68 -14.48
C PRO A 302 -31.67 -8.22 -14.88
N ILE A 303 -31.48 -7.88 -16.16
CA ILE A 303 -31.72 -6.51 -16.64
C ILE A 303 -33.18 -6.07 -16.44
N ASP A 304 -34.15 -6.97 -16.63
CA ASP A 304 -35.57 -6.67 -16.41
C ASP A 304 -35.86 -6.25 -14.97
N LEU A 305 -35.13 -6.81 -14.01
CA LEU A 305 -35.22 -6.45 -12.60
C LEU A 305 -34.72 -5.02 -12.37
N ILE A 306 -33.57 -4.67 -12.95
CA ILE A 306 -33.00 -3.31 -12.89
C ILE A 306 -33.98 -2.30 -13.50
N LEU A 307 -34.50 -2.59 -14.69
CA LEU A 307 -35.42 -1.70 -15.41
C LEU A 307 -36.75 -1.53 -14.67
N GLY A 308 -37.32 -2.61 -14.15
CA GLY A 308 -38.54 -2.56 -13.35
C GLY A 308 -38.35 -1.70 -12.10
N GLU A 309 -37.20 -1.84 -11.43
CA GLU A 309 -36.91 -1.09 -10.22
C GLU A 309 -36.58 0.39 -10.51
N HIS A 310 -35.91 0.69 -11.63
CA HIS A 310 -35.69 2.05 -12.11
C HIS A 310 -37.02 2.73 -12.48
N ALA A 311 -37.93 2.02 -13.16
CA ALA A 311 -39.25 2.56 -13.50
C ALA A 311 -40.12 2.83 -12.26
N ARG A 312 -40.04 1.95 -11.24
CA ARG A 312 -40.74 2.15 -9.96
C ARG A 312 -40.18 3.35 -9.20
N ARG A 313 -38.86 3.44 -9.09
CA ARG A 313 -38.15 4.50 -8.36
C ARG A 313 -36.77 4.73 -8.99
N PRO A 314 -36.63 5.78 -9.82
CA PRO A 314 -35.42 6.02 -10.62
C PRO A 314 -34.15 6.05 -9.79
N PHE A 315 -33.13 5.37 -10.31
CA PHE A 315 -31.75 5.53 -9.84
C PHE A 315 -31.21 6.88 -10.32
N THR A 316 -30.37 7.52 -9.50
CA THR A 316 -29.75 8.81 -9.81
C THR A 316 -28.23 8.72 -9.62
N GLY A 317 -27.48 9.76 -10.00
CA GLY A 317 -26.06 9.91 -9.68
C GLY A 317 -25.18 8.69 -10.01
N GLY A 318 -24.32 8.31 -9.06
CA GLY A 318 -23.45 7.14 -9.11
C GLY A 318 -24.15 5.80 -9.21
N ALA A 319 -25.35 5.65 -8.66
CA ALA A 319 -26.17 4.45 -8.81
C ALA A 319 -26.55 4.27 -10.28
N LEU A 320 -27.08 5.32 -10.90
CA LEU A 320 -27.44 5.33 -12.31
C LEU A 320 -26.22 5.08 -13.21
N ALA A 321 -25.08 5.70 -12.90
CA ALA A 321 -23.83 5.44 -13.62
C ALA A 321 -23.27 4.02 -13.40
N ALA A 322 -23.53 3.40 -12.24
CA ALA A 322 -23.10 2.02 -12.00
C ALA A 322 -23.84 1.05 -12.91
N LEU A 323 -25.15 1.26 -13.15
CA LEU A 323 -25.98 0.40 -14.00
C LEU A 323 -25.47 0.28 -15.44
N THR A 324 -24.73 1.26 -15.94
CA THR A 324 -24.14 1.18 -17.29
C THR A 324 -23.07 0.11 -17.41
N ARG A 325 -22.62 -0.51 -16.31
CA ARG A 325 -21.69 -1.66 -16.32
C ARG A 325 -22.35 -2.94 -16.83
N HIS A 326 -23.68 -3.05 -16.74
CA HIS A 326 -24.41 -4.21 -17.24
C HIS A 326 -24.28 -4.30 -18.76
N THR A 327 -23.95 -5.48 -19.29
CA THR A 327 -23.66 -5.68 -20.72
C THR A 327 -24.88 -5.41 -21.60
N ASP A 328 -26.07 -5.79 -21.13
CA ASP A 328 -27.37 -5.53 -21.79
C ASP A 328 -28.04 -4.20 -21.37
N CYS A 329 -27.30 -3.24 -20.79
CA CYS A 329 -27.88 -1.96 -20.40
C CYS A 329 -28.48 -1.21 -21.63
N PRO A 330 -29.76 -0.80 -21.61
CA PRO A 330 -30.36 -0.09 -22.74
C PRO A 330 -29.63 1.21 -23.07
N ALA A 331 -29.58 1.54 -24.37
CA ALA A 331 -28.92 2.74 -24.86
C ALA A 331 -29.51 4.03 -24.25
N ASP A 332 -30.83 4.09 -24.09
CA ASP A 332 -31.52 5.24 -23.50
C ASP A 332 -31.14 5.46 -22.04
N LEU A 333 -31.07 4.38 -21.25
CA LEU A 333 -30.65 4.44 -19.84
C LEU A 333 -29.17 4.84 -19.72
N SER A 334 -28.32 4.31 -20.60
CA SER A 334 -26.90 4.70 -20.64
C SER A 334 -26.71 6.17 -21.05
N ALA A 335 -27.52 6.67 -21.99
CA ALA A 335 -27.51 8.08 -22.41
C ALA A 335 -28.06 9.01 -21.33
N GLU A 336 -29.07 8.58 -20.57
CA GLU A 336 -29.53 9.27 -19.36
C GLU A 336 -28.43 9.34 -18.30
N ALA A 337 -27.81 8.19 -17.99
CA ALA A 337 -26.70 8.11 -17.06
C ALA A 337 -25.53 9.00 -17.48
N TYR A 338 -25.18 9.02 -18.77
CA TYR A 338 -24.10 9.86 -19.29
C TYR A 338 -24.41 11.35 -19.15
N ARG A 339 -25.67 11.77 -19.39
CA ARG A 339 -26.08 13.17 -19.18
C ARG A 339 -25.99 13.59 -17.72
N ALA A 340 -26.29 12.69 -16.79
CA ALA A 340 -26.22 12.95 -15.36
C ALA A 340 -24.78 12.92 -14.82
N GLU A 341 -24.00 11.91 -15.20
CA GLU A 341 -22.69 11.56 -14.61
C GLU A 341 -21.69 11.10 -15.70
N PRO A 342 -21.28 11.98 -16.62
CA PRO A 342 -20.52 11.57 -17.81
C PRO A 342 -19.19 10.92 -17.46
N TYR A 343 -18.50 11.42 -16.42
CA TYR A 343 -17.24 10.85 -15.93
C TYR A 343 -17.39 9.40 -15.47
N ARG A 344 -18.39 9.13 -14.61
CA ARG A 344 -18.58 7.79 -14.02
C ARG A 344 -19.01 6.79 -15.08
N VAL A 345 -19.85 7.21 -16.04
CA VAL A 345 -20.27 6.37 -17.16
C VAL A 345 -19.10 6.05 -18.09
N LEU A 346 -18.28 7.03 -18.47
CA LEU A 346 -17.08 6.77 -19.28
C LEU A 346 -16.13 5.78 -18.59
N ALA A 347 -15.98 5.86 -17.27
CA ALA A 347 -15.12 4.94 -16.51
C ALA A 347 -15.69 3.52 -16.35
N ALA A 348 -16.99 3.33 -16.54
CA ALA A 348 -17.71 2.13 -16.11
C ALA A 348 -18.39 1.36 -17.24
N ALA A 349 -18.90 2.04 -18.26
CA ALA A 349 -19.66 1.42 -19.33
C ALA A 349 -18.75 0.51 -20.19
N PRO A 350 -19.16 -0.73 -20.50
CA PRO A 350 -18.36 -1.63 -21.34
C PRO A 350 -18.30 -1.12 -22.78
N ARG A 351 -19.36 -0.43 -23.23
CA ARG A 351 -19.46 0.16 -24.56
C ARG A 351 -19.76 1.65 -24.44
N VAL A 352 -18.83 2.47 -24.94
CA VAL A 352 -18.95 3.92 -24.96
C VAL A 352 -19.07 4.35 -26.42
N PRO A 353 -20.13 5.05 -26.82
CA PRO A 353 -20.22 5.69 -28.13
C PRO A 353 -19.13 6.77 -28.32
N LEU A 354 -18.57 6.89 -29.53
CA LEU A 354 -17.48 7.84 -29.81
C LEU A 354 -17.93 9.31 -29.64
N ASP A 355 -19.18 9.62 -29.98
CA ASP A 355 -19.80 10.93 -29.79
C ASP A 355 -19.84 11.38 -28.32
N TRP A 356 -19.87 10.44 -27.38
CA TRP A 356 -19.77 10.75 -25.94
C TRP A 356 -18.36 11.17 -25.54
N ILE A 357 -17.33 10.68 -26.23
CA ILE A 357 -15.94 11.13 -26.01
C ILE A 357 -15.76 12.52 -26.62
N VAL A 358 -16.27 12.74 -27.84
CA VAL A 358 -16.23 14.04 -28.54
C VAL A 358 -17.01 15.12 -27.77
N GLY A 359 -18.19 14.77 -27.23
CA GLY A 359 -19.08 15.67 -26.52
C GLY A 359 -18.61 16.09 -25.12
N TYR A 360 -17.64 15.37 -24.53
CA TYR A 360 -17.18 15.53 -23.13
C TYR A 360 -16.43 16.86 -22.83
N LYS A 361 -16.58 17.90 -23.67
CA LYS A 361 -15.90 19.21 -23.63
C LYS A 361 -15.39 19.64 -22.23
N ALA A 362 -14.13 19.31 -21.96
CA ALA A 362 -13.17 20.04 -21.14
C ALA A 362 -13.70 20.72 -19.86
N ALA A 363 -14.12 19.95 -18.86
CA ALA A 363 -14.05 20.37 -17.46
C ALA A 363 -12.74 19.84 -16.86
N GLY A 364 -11.89 20.74 -16.35
CA GLY A 364 -10.48 20.49 -16.07
C GLY A 364 -10.13 19.29 -15.18
N SER A 365 -8.85 18.93 -15.27
CA SER A 365 -8.04 18.04 -14.40
C SER A 365 -8.23 16.51 -14.45
N TRP A 366 -9.11 15.94 -15.27
CA TRP A 366 -9.39 14.49 -15.22
C TRP A 366 -9.18 13.74 -16.56
N ASP A 367 -8.12 14.08 -17.31
CA ASP A 367 -7.84 13.58 -18.67
C ASP A 367 -7.68 12.05 -18.78
N HIS A 368 -7.38 11.33 -17.70
CA HIS A 368 -6.99 9.91 -17.77
C HIS A 368 -8.14 8.93 -18.11
N VAL A 369 -9.40 9.27 -17.81
CA VAL A 369 -10.51 8.31 -17.96
C VAL A 369 -10.87 8.10 -19.42
N TRP A 370 -11.18 9.17 -20.17
CA TRP A 370 -11.55 9.05 -21.57
C TRP A 370 -10.38 8.56 -22.44
N GLN A 371 -9.14 8.90 -22.08
CA GLN A 371 -7.93 8.38 -22.74
C GLN A 371 -7.84 6.85 -22.65
N ARG A 372 -8.14 6.27 -21.47
CA ARG A 372 -8.14 4.81 -21.29
C ARG A 372 -9.24 4.14 -22.12
N VAL A 373 -10.44 4.73 -22.14
CA VAL A 373 -11.58 4.24 -22.94
C VAL A 373 -11.25 4.26 -24.43
N LEU A 374 -10.67 5.37 -24.92
CA LEU A 374 -10.24 5.51 -26.29
C LEU A 374 -9.17 4.47 -26.67
N SER A 375 -8.18 4.30 -25.79
CA SER A 375 -7.09 3.34 -25.99
C SER A 375 -7.58 1.89 -26.10
N SER A 376 -8.42 1.45 -25.15
CA SER A 376 -9.02 0.10 -25.17
C SER A 376 -9.95 -0.09 -26.36
N GLY A 377 -10.80 0.89 -26.67
CA GLY A 377 -11.71 0.79 -27.81
C GLY A 377 -10.98 0.70 -29.16
N LEU A 378 -9.89 1.44 -29.35
CA LEU A 378 -9.03 1.29 -30.54
C LEU A 378 -8.31 -0.06 -30.57
N ALA A 379 -7.83 -0.56 -29.42
CA ALA A 379 -7.18 -1.87 -29.35
C ALA A 379 -8.13 -3.04 -29.65
N GLU A 380 -9.40 -2.88 -29.33
CA GLU A 380 -10.47 -3.85 -29.57
C GLU A 380 -11.16 -3.67 -30.94
N GLY A 381 -10.74 -2.68 -31.75
CA GLY A 381 -11.33 -2.39 -33.06
C GLY A 381 -12.74 -1.80 -33.01
N ARG A 382 -13.14 -1.21 -31.87
CA ARG A 382 -14.47 -0.60 -31.68
C ARG A 382 -14.61 0.78 -32.33
N TYR A 383 -13.51 1.50 -32.52
CA TYR A 383 -13.48 2.83 -33.12
C TYR A 383 -12.64 2.82 -34.39
N ASP A 384 -13.10 3.53 -35.41
CA ASP A 384 -12.27 3.83 -36.58
C ASP A 384 -11.24 4.90 -36.21
N ILE A 385 -9.95 4.59 -36.38
CA ILE A 385 -8.87 5.53 -36.10
C ILE A 385 -8.95 6.79 -36.97
N ALA A 386 -9.44 6.70 -38.22
CA ALA A 386 -9.57 7.86 -39.08
C ALA A 386 -10.60 8.85 -38.52
N GLU A 387 -11.73 8.32 -38.03
CA GLU A 387 -12.77 9.11 -37.37
C GLU A 387 -12.25 9.71 -36.05
N VAL A 388 -11.52 8.95 -35.25
CA VAL A 388 -10.92 9.43 -33.98
C VAL A 388 -9.97 10.61 -34.23
N LEU A 389 -9.06 10.49 -35.20
CA LEU A 389 -8.08 11.55 -35.50
C LEU A 389 -8.73 12.81 -36.09
N ALA A 390 -9.91 12.67 -36.68
CA ALA A 390 -10.66 13.78 -37.30
C ALA A 390 -11.67 14.46 -36.35
N SER A 391 -12.17 13.77 -35.32
CA SER A 391 -13.31 14.23 -34.50
C SER A 391 -13.01 14.41 -33.01
N VAL A 392 -12.02 13.70 -32.45
CA VAL A 392 -11.74 13.73 -31.01
C VAL A 392 -10.73 14.82 -30.70
N ALA A 393 -11.06 15.64 -29.71
CA ALA A 393 -10.24 16.75 -29.23
C ALA A 393 -10.16 16.73 -27.69
N PRO A 394 -9.07 17.25 -27.09
CA PRO A 394 -7.93 17.90 -27.75
C PRO A 394 -6.90 16.89 -28.27
N ALA A 395 -6.23 17.20 -29.38
CA ALA A 395 -5.16 16.41 -29.97
C ALA A 395 -4.09 15.99 -28.95
N THR A 396 -3.77 16.91 -28.05
CA THR A 396 -2.81 16.74 -26.96
C THR A 396 -3.18 15.65 -25.96
N GLY A 397 -4.47 15.35 -25.78
CA GLY A 397 -4.95 14.21 -25.00
C GLY A 397 -5.11 12.95 -25.84
N VAL A 398 -5.40 13.09 -27.14
CA VAL A 398 -5.61 11.95 -28.05
C VAL A 398 -4.30 11.21 -28.30
N PHE A 399 -3.21 11.91 -28.63
CA PHE A 399 -1.93 11.27 -28.95
C PHE A 399 -1.45 10.31 -27.83
N PRO A 400 -1.36 10.73 -26.55
CA PRO A 400 -0.98 9.82 -25.46
C PRO A 400 -1.89 8.60 -25.29
N ALA A 401 -3.15 8.66 -25.72
CA ALA A 401 -4.11 7.58 -25.62
C ALA A 401 -3.99 6.53 -26.74
N LEU A 402 -3.30 6.85 -27.84
CA LEU A 402 -3.24 5.97 -29.02
C LEU A 402 -2.45 4.68 -28.73
N PRO A 403 -3.05 3.48 -28.91
CA PRO A 403 -2.36 2.22 -28.69
C PRO A 403 -1.44 1.88 -29.88
N LEU A 404 -0.25 2.47 -29.94
CA LEU A 404 0.69 2.34 -31.07
C LEU A 404 1.19 0.91 -31.35
N ALA A 405 0.87 -0.06 -30.51
CA ALA A 405 1.09 -1.48 -30.76
C ALA A 405 0.12 -2.05 -31.82
N VAL A 406 -1.04 -1.41 -32.01
CA VAL A 406 -2.03 -1.76 -33.04
C VAL A 406 -1.52 -1.28 -34.41
N PRO A 407 -1.34 -2.16 -35.42
CA PRO A 407 -0.76 -1.78 -36.70
C PRO A 407 -1.53 -0.70 -37.45
N GLU A 408 -2.86 -0.75 -37.42
CA GLU A 408 -3.76 0.21 -38.08
C GLU A 408 -3.63 1.60 -37.47
N VAL A 409 -3.59 1.69 -36.13
CA VAL A 409 -3.36 2.95 -35.41
C VAL A 409 -2.01 3.53 -35.77
N ARG A 410 -0.95 2.71 -35.76
CA ARG A 410 0.40 3.15 -36.16
C ARG A 410 0.43 3.62 -37.62
N ALA A 411 -0.28 2.94 -38.52
CA ALA A 411 -0.35 3.30 -39.93
C ALA A 411 -1.08 4.65 -40.14
N ALA A 412 -2.18 4.90 -39.42
CA ALA A 412 -2.91 6.16 -39.47
C ALA A 412 -2.06 7.33 -38.92
N VAL A 413 -1.39 7.13 -37.78
CA VAL A 413 -0.46 8.14 -37.23
C VAL A 413 0.72 8.38 -38.17
N ARG A 414 1.24 7.34 -38.83
CA ARG A 414 2.25 7.48 -39.89
C ARG A 414 1.72 8.30 -41.07
N GLY A 415 0.46 8.14 -41.44
CA GLY A 415 -0.22 8.95 -42.45
C GLY A 415 -0.22 10.44 -42.08
N LEU A 416 -0.56 10.77 -40.84
CA LEU A 416 -0.45 12.15 -40.32
C LEU A 416 1.00 12.67 -40.36
N ALA A 417 1.96 11.86 -39.89
CA ALA A 417 3.38 12.23 -39.93
C ALA A 417 3.90 12.45 -41.37
N ALA A 418 3.38 11.71 -42.35
CA ALA A 418 3.75 11.87 -43.76
C ALA A 418 3.28 13.21 -44.34
N GLN A 419 2.19 13.79 -43.84
CA GLN A 419 1.70 15.11 -44.27
C GLN A 419 2.66 16.24 -43.87
N LEU A 420 3.34 16.11 -42.72
CA LEU A 420 4.40 17.04 -42.32
C LEU A 420 5.61 17.00 -43.27
N GLY A 421 5.86 15.85 -43.89
CA GLY A 421 6.99 15.65 -44.79
C GLY A 421 8.35 15.95 -44.12
N PRO A 422 9.40 16.23 -44.90
CA PRO A 422 10.73 16.58 -44.39
C PRO A 422 10.86 18.04 -43.92
N ASP A 423 9.77 18.79 -43.81
CA ASP A 423 9.80 20.21 -43.42
C ASP A 423 10.09 20.37 -41.93
N THR A 424 11.33 20.72 -41.59
CA THR A 424 11.79 20.89 -40.21
C THR A 424 11.03 21.99 -39.46
N ALA A 425 10.50 23.01 -40.16
CA ALA A 425 9.72 24.06 -39.53
C ALA A 425 8.36 23.55 -39.06
N ALA A 426 7.71 22.68 -39.83
CA ALA A 426 6.45 22.04 -39.45
C ALA A 426 6.61 21.13 -38.22
N TRP A 427 7.70 20.36 -38.16
CA TRP A 427 8.02 19.52 -36.99
C TRP A 427 8.32 20.34 -35.73
N THR A 428 9.06 21.45 -35.88
CA THR A 428 9.29 22.39 -34.77
C THR A 428 7.98 23.06 -34.32
N ALA A 429 7.09 23.42 -35.24
CA ALA A 429 5.79 23.99 -34.90
C ALA A 429 4.90 23.03 -34.09
N VAL A 430 4.97 21.71 -34.35
CA VAL A 430 4.30 20.69 -33.53
C VAL A 430 4.93 20.59 -32.14
N LEU A 431 6.27 20.61 -32.06
CA LEU A 431 7.00 20.53 -30.79
C LEU A 431 6.79 21.77 -29.91
N GLU A 432 6.83 22.96 -30.50
CA GLU A 432 6.67 24.25 -29.83
C GLU A 432 5.20 24.66 -29.65
N GLY A 433 4.29 23.99 -30.36
CA GLY A 433 2.86 24.23 -30.34
C GLY A 433 2.36 24.37 -28.90
N THR A 434 1.66 25.47 -28.64
CA THR A 434 1.17 25.78 -27.28
C THR A 434 0.42 24.59 -26.70
N ALA A 435 0.56 24.39 -25.39
CA ALA A 435 0.10 23.24 -24.58
C ALA A 435 -1.39 22.85 -24.71
N CYS A 436 -2.16 23.54 -25.56
CA CYS A 436 -3.61 23.42 -25.68
C CYS A 436 -4.07 23.58 -27.13
N CYS A 437 -3.57 22.79 -28.09
CA CYS A 437 -4.33 22.62 -29.33
C CYS A 437 -5.70 22.03 -28.96
N ARG A 438 -6.72 22.88 -28.93
CA ARG A 438 -8.11 22.49 -28.62
C ARG A 438 -8.77 21.72 -29.77
N GLY A 439 -8.11 21.67 -30.92
CA GLY A 439 -8.55 20.94 -32.09
C GLY A 439 -8.18 19.46 -32.06
N THR A 440 -8.48 18.77 -33.14
CA THR A 440 -8.22 17.34 -33.34
C THR A 440 -6.79 17.07 -33.80
N PRO A 441 -6.29 15.81 -33.74
CA PRO A 441 -4.97 15.47 -34.29
C PRO A 441 -4.75 15.91 -35.74
N ALA A 442 -5.77 15.81 -36.61
CA ALA A 442 -5.71 16.32 -37.98
C ALA A 442 -5.56 17.85 -38.00
N GLU A 443 -6.37 18.58 -37.22
CA GLU A 443 -6.29 20.04 -37.09
C GLU A 443 -5.00 20.54 -36.42
N MET A 444 -4.25 19.68 -35.73
CA MET A 444 -2.90 20.02 -35.23
C MET A 444 -1.85 19.96 -36.34
N VAL A 445 -1.99 19.02 -37.29
CA VAL A 445 -1.02 18.78 -38.36
C VAL A 445 -1.27 19.72 -39.56
N ASP A 446 -2.53 19.95 -39.94
CA ASP A 446 -2.89 20.78 -41.11
C ASP A 446 -2.30 22.22 -41.05
N PRO A 447 -2.40 22.98 -39.95
CA PRO A 447 -1.85 24.35 -39.87
C PRO A 447 -0.32 24.38 -39.80
N ALA A 448 0.30 23.32 -39.28
CA ALA A 448 1.76 23.20 -39.22
C ALA A 448 2.37 23.13 -40.63
N THR A 449 1.68 22.47 -41.57
CA THR A 449 2.08 22.44 -42.99
C THR A 449 1.84 23.76 -43.74
N ALA A 450 0.99 24.65 -43.18
CA ALA A 450 0.69 25.95 -43.75
C ALA A 450 1.55 27.11 -43.20
N GLY A 451 2.54 26.81 -42.33
CA GLY A 451 3.43 27.81 -41.72
C GLY A 451 2.77 28.79 -40.75
N LYS A 452 1.54 28.50 -40.30
CA LYS A 452 0.81 29.32 -39.32
C LYS A 452 1.06 28.79 -37.92
N VAL A 453 1.97 29.43 -37.19
CA VAL A 453 2.14 29.18 -35.75
C VAL A 453 0.86 29.62 -35.03
N PRO A 454 0.20 28.75 -34.22
CA PRO A 454 -0.96 29.14 -33.43
C PRO A 454 -0.63 30.29 -32.47
N ASP A 455 -1.57 31.22 -32.26
CA ASP A 455 -1.40 32.42 -31.41
C ASP A 455 -0.87 32.05 -30.00
N PRO A 456 0.30 32.58 -29.56
CA PRO A 456 0.91 32.26 -28.27
C PRO A 456 0.16 32.78 -27.02
N ARG A 457 -0.98 33.46 -27.18
CA ARG A 457 -1.72 34.12 -26.07
C ARG A 457 -2.47 33.20 -25.09
N GLY A 458 -2.30 31.88 -25.18
CA GLY A 458 -2.99 30.89 -24.33
C GLY A 458 -2.14 30.17 -23.28
N ARG A 459 -0.98 30.70 -22.85
CA ARG A 459 -0.14 30.07 -21.80
C ARG A 459 -0.88 30.02 -20.47
N ILE A 460 -1.47 28.88 -20.12
CA ILE A 460 -1.80 28.54 -18.73
C ILE A 460 -0.51 28.06 -18.09
N MET A 461 -0.05 28.78 -17.06
CA MET A 461 1.11 28.38 -16.24
C MET A 461 0.75 27.15 -15.41
N PHE A 462 0.88 25.95 -15.98
CA PHE A 462 1.07 24.76 -15.16
C PHE A 462 2.51 24.78 -14.64
N GLY A 463 2.67 24.59 -13.33
CA GLY A 463 3.98 24.61 -12.68
C GLY A 463 4.98 23.77 -13.46
N HIS A 464 6.14 24.37 -13.74
CA HIS A 464 7.25 23.75 -14.47
C HIS A 464 7.82 22.57 -13.68
N ASP A 465 7.13 21.44 -13.71
CA ASP A 465 7.74 20.17 -13.40
C ASP A 465 8.46 19.70 -14.67
N GLU A 466 9.77 19.94 -14.74
CA GLU A 466 10.63 19.54 -15.88
C GLU A 466 10.54 18.02 -16.20
N SER A 467 10.00 17.22 -15.28
CA SER A 467 9.84 15.77 -15.42
C SER A 467 8.64 15.34 -16.27
N ARG A 468 7.64 16.21 -16.49
CA ARG A 468 6.45 15.87 -17.29
C ARG A 468 6.53 16.55 -18.65
N ALA A 469 6.57 15.75 -19.71
CA ALA A 469 6.45 16.25 -21.07
C ALA A 469 5.14 17.05 -21.22
N ASN A 470 5.22 18.27 -21.74
CA ASN A 470 4.03 19.04 -22.08
C ASN A 470 3.23 18.25 -23.12
N PRO A 471 1.88 18.22 -23.09
CA PRO A 471 1.09 17.45 -24.05
C PRO A 471 1.43 17.62 -25.55
N ALA A 472 1.95 18.77 -25.98
CA ALA A 472 2.48 18.95 -27.35
C ALA A 472 3.76 18.14 -27.64
N GLU A 473 4.63 18.01 -26.64
CA GLU A 473 5.85 17.19 -26.72
C GLU A 473 5.54 15.70 -26.85
N ALA A 474 4.47 15.24 -26.20
CA ALA A 474 3.97 13.88 -26.35
C ALA A 474 3.46 13.63 -27.78
N ALA A 475 2.73 14.58 -28.36
CA ALA A 475 2.27 14.53 -29.75
C ALA A 475 3.45 14.47 -30.74
N PHE A 476 4.43 15.38 -30.60
CA PHE A 476 5.65 15.36 -31.40
C PHE A 476 6.35 14.00 -31.34
N ARG A 477 6.55 13.47 -30.12
CA ARG A 477 7.25 12.19 -29.91
C ARG A 477 6.54 11.06 -30.65
N ILE A 478 5.21 10.99 -30.55
CA ILE A 478 4.41 9.93 -31.17
C ILE A 478 4.44 10.03 -32.69
N LEU A 479 4.24 11.23 -33.24
CA LEU A 479 4.32 11.46 -34.69
C LEU A 479 5.71 11.09 -35.23
N PHE A 480 6.77 11.51 -34.55
CA PHE A 480 8.15 11.26 -34.97
C PHE A 480 8.47 9.76 -34.94
N LEU A 481 8.11 9.05 -33.87
CA LEU A 481 8.38 7.61 -33.75
C LEU A 481 7.57 6.76 -34.74
N CYS A 482 6.42 7.24 -35.22
CA CYS A 482 5.61 6.55 -36.23
C CYS A 482 5.99 6.89 -37.68
N ALA A 483 6.71 7.99 -37.90
CA ALA A 483 7.17 8.43 -39.21
C ALA A 483 7.97 7.32 -39.94
N ALA A 484 8.00 7.39 -41.27
CA ALA A 484 8.78 6.46 -42.08
C ALA A 484 10.29 6.53 -41.69
N PRO A 485 11.02 5.41 -41.67
CA PRO A 485 12.44 5.41 -41.29
C PRO A 485 13.30 6.41 -42.07
N ASP A 486 13.05 6.56 -43.39
CA ASP A 486 13.76 7.52 -44.24
C ASP A 486 13.48 8.97 -43.82
N LEU A 487 12.24 9.26 -43.40
CA LEU A 487 11.85 10.57 -42.89
C LEU A 487 12.48 10.85 -41.52
N GLN A 488 12.46 9.86 -40.61
CA GLN A 488 13.17 9.97 -39.33
C GLN A 488 14.65 10.28 -39.56
N ALA A 489 15.32 9.52 -40.45
CA ALA A 489 16.73 9.72 -40.77
C ALA A 489 17.01 11.12 -41.36
N ALA A 490 16.12 11.63 -42.22
CA ALA A 490 16.25 12.97 -42.80
C ALA A 490 16.09 14.11 -41.75
N LEU A 491 15.22 13.91 -40.76
CA LEU A 491 14.93 14.91 -39.73
C LEU A 491 15.93 14.90 -38.58
N VAL A 492 16.50 13.73 -38.26
CA VAL A 492 17.43 13.57 -37.13
C VAL A 492 18.46 14.69 -37.04
N PRO A 493 19.22 15.07 -38.10
CA PRO A 493 20.25 16.11 -38.02
C PRO A 493 19.74 17.50 -37.57
N TRP A 494 18.45 17.78 -37.75
CA TRP A 494 17.83 19.09 -37.51
C TRP A 494 17.05 19.18 -36.20
N LEU A 495 17.02 18.11 -35.41
CA LEU A 495 16.26 18.05 -34.16
C LEU A 495 16.79 19.04 -33.11
N PRO A 496 15.93 19.89 -32.52
CA PRO A 496 16.34 20.78 -31.44
C PRO A 496 16.65 20.00 -30.14
N PRO A 497 17.42 20.58 -29.20
CA PRO A 497 17.80 19.90 -27.95
C PRO A 497 16.64 19.32 -27.15
N ARG A 498 15.47 20.00 -27.15
CA ARG A 498 14.29 19.48 -26.45
C ARG A 498 13.71 18.24 -27.12
N ALA A 499 13.68 18.17 -28.46
CA ALA A 499 13.28 16.95 -29.17
C ALA A 499 14.23 15.79 -28.86
N LEU A 500 15.53 16.04 -28.78
CA LEU A 500 16.51 15.04 -28.38
C LEU A 500 16.25 14.50 -26.98
N GLN A 501 15.93 15.38 -26.02
CA GLN A 501 15.52 14.95 -24.67
C GLN A 501 14.32 14.02 -24.72
N LEU A 502 13.27 14.39 -25.45
CA LEU A 502 12.04 13.59 -25.56
C LEU A 502 12.28 12.21 -26.18
N LEU A 503 13.11 12.14 -27.21
CA LEU A 503 13.49 10.89 -27.86
C LEU A 503 14.44 10.05 -27.00
N CYS A 504 15.17 10.66 -26.08
CA CYS A 504 16.02 9.94 -25.14
C CYS A 504 15.28 9.52 -23.85
N MET A 505 13.99 9.88 -23.68
CA MET A 505 13.19 9.41 -22.54
C MET A 505 12.81 7.92 -22.69
N PRO A 506 12.45 7.22 -21.59
CA PRO A 506 11.85 5.89 -21.67
C PRO A 506 10.67 5.84 -22.67
N GLY A 507 10.66 4.80 -23.51
CA GLY A 507 9.70 4.65 -24.61
C GLY A 507 9.96 5.54 -25.85
N GLY A 508 11.10 6.24 -25.90
CA GLY A 508 11.55 7.07 -27.02
C GLY A 508 12.24 6.28 -28.16
N ALA A 509 13.27 6.89 -28.75
CA ALA A 509 14.06 6.29 -29.82
C ALA A 509 14.83 5.07 -29.33
N GLN A 510 14.77 3.97 -30.09
CA GLN A 510 15.46 2.71 -29.80
C GLN A 510 16.23 2.19 -31.02
N GLY A 511 17.16 1.25 -30.79
CA GLY A 511 17.91 0.56 -31.84
C GLY A 511 18.60 1.50 -32.83
N ALA A 512 18.33 1.30 -34.12
CA ALA A 512 18.93 2.05 -35.22
C ALA A 512 18.64 3.57 -35.15
N LEU A 513 17.43 3.96 -34.72
CA LEU A 513 17.06 5.38 -34.60
C LEU A 513 17.87 6.07 -33.49
N ARG A 514 18.05 5.38 -32.36
CA ARG A 514 18.90 5.87 -31.27
C ARG A 514 20.35 6.00 -31.74
N ALA A 515 20.88 5.00 -32.44
CA ALA A 515 22.22 5.08 -33.03
C ALA A 515 22.36 6.27 -33.99
N ALA A 516 21.36 6.53 -34.83
CA ALA A 516 21.33 7.69 -35.73
C ALA A 516 21.31 9.03 -34.97
N VAL A 517 20.50 9.15 -33.91
CA VAL A 517 20.47 10.34 -33.06
C VAL A 517 21.84 10.60 -32.42
N PHE A 518 22.48 9.57 -31.88
CA PHE A 518 23.82 9.68 -31.30
C PHE A 518 24.89 9.98 -32.35
N ALA A 519 24.78 9.43 -33.56
CA ALA A 519 25.72 9.71 -34.65
C ALA A 519 25.61 11.16 -35.14
N ALA A 520 24.41 11.72 -35.23
CA ALA A 520 24.18 13.08 -35.70
C ALA A 520 24.49 14.16 -34.64
N HIS A 521 24.13 13.93 -33.38
CA HIS A 521 24.19 14.95 -32.32
C HIS A 521 25.28 14.73 -31.28
N GLY A 522 25.95 13.57 -31.31
CA GLY A 522 27.08 13.23 -30.44
C GLY A 522 26.84 13.58 -28.96
N ARG A 523 27.58 14.60 -28.50
CA ARG A 523 27.54 15.08 -27.12
C ARG A 523 26.15 15.59 -26.68
N THR A 524 25.42 16.28 -27.55
CA THR A 524 24.12 16.87 -27.21
C THR A 524 23.08 15.79 -26.92
N ALA A 525 23.04 14.72 -27.72
CA ALA A 525 22.19 13.56 -27.46
C ALA A 525 22.55 12.86 -26.15
N ALA A 526 23.84 12.75 -25.85
CA ALA A 526 24.31 12.11 -24.62
C ALA A 526 23.95 12.92 -23.35
N LEU A 527 24.05 14.26 -23.41
CA LEU A 527 23.57 15.14 -22.35
C LEU A 527 22.05 15.06 -22.18
N ALA A 528 21.31 14.99 -23.28
CA ALA A 528 19.86 14.83 -23.26
C ALA A 528 19.45 13.52 -22.58
N SER A 529 20.10 12.39 -22.90
CA SER A 529 19.90 11.10 -22.23
C SER A 529 20.18 11.17 -20.72
N ALA A 530 21.30 11.76 -20.32
CA ALA A 530 21.68 11.87 -18.92
C ALA A 530 20.73 12.75 -18.08
N THR A 531 19.96 13.63 -18.73
CA THR A 531 19.04 14.58 -18.07
C THR A 531 17.73 13.93 -17.61
N VAL A 532 17.36 12.77 -18.18
CA VAL A 532 16.06 12.10 -17.90
C VAL A 532 16.15 11.12 -16.72
N GLY A 533 17.28 10.42 -16.57
CA GLY A 533 17.78 9.86 -15.31
C GLY A 533 17.06 8.66 -14.66
N VAL A 534 15.74 8.70 -14.44
CA VAL A 534 15.14 7.96 -13.30
C VAL A 534 15.09 6.43 -13.48
N ASP A 535 15.00 5.90 -14.71
CA ASP A 535 14.74 4.46 -14.96
C ASP A 535 15.74 3.76 -15.89
N TRP A 536 16.99 4.23 -15.94
CA TRP A 536 17.97 3.68 -16.87
C TRP A 536 18.56 2.34 -16.37
N PRO A 537 18.67 1.31 -17.23
CA PRO A 537 19.44 0.11 -16.91
C PRO A 537 20.91 0.45 -16.64
N SER A 538 21.55 -0.28 -15.71
CA SER A 538 22.95 -0.07 -15.33
C SER A 538 23.94 -0.08 -16.51
N GLU A 539 23.67 -0.89 -17.54
CA GLU A 539 24.48 -0.96 -18.76
C GLU A 539 24.42 0.33 -19.58
N GLU A 540 23.25 0.95 -19.69
CA GLU A 540 23.11 2.20 -20.45
C GLU A 540 23.75 3.38 -19.70
N ILE A 541 23.66 3.38 -18.37
CA ILE A 541 24.39 4.32 -17.50
C ILE A 541 25.90 4.15 -17.72
N ALA A 542 26.42 2.92 -17.72
CA ALA A 542 27.83 2.65 -17.96
C ALA A 542 28.29 3.16 -19.33
N ALA A 543 27.51 2.94 -20.39
CA ALA A 543 27.81 3.44 -21.74
C ALA A 543 27.83 4.97 -21.83
N LEU A 544 27.01 5.67 -21.04
CA LEU A 544 27.07 7.13 -20.93
C LEU A 544 28.31 7.60 -20.16
N LEU A 545 28.69 6.91 -19.08
CA LEU A 545 29.91 7.20 -18.32
C LEU A 545 31.19 7.00 -19.13
N ASP A 546 31.22 6.00 -20.04
CA ASP A 546 32.37 5.72 -20.92
C ASP A 546 32.65 6.79 -22.00
N ARG A 547 31.82 7.83 -22.05
CA ARG A 547 32.10 9.04 -22.83
C ARG A 547 33.03 10.01 -22.12
N ASP A 548 33.29 9.82 -20.83
CA ASP A 548 34.22 10.62 -20.04
C ASP A 548 33.92 12.13 -20.12
N ASP A 549 32.65 12.51 -20.26
CA ASP A 549 32.19 13.90 -20.38
C ASP A 549 31.74 14.45 -19.01
N PRO A 550 32.34 15.54 -18.52
CA PRO A 550 31.97 16.17 -17.24
C PRO A 550 30.49 16.54 -17.11
N GLY A 551 29.87 17.01 -18.19
CA GLY A 551 28.47 17.43 -18.20
C GLY A 551 27.49 16.27 -18.12
N ILE A 552 27.79 15.16 -18.81
CA ILE A 552 27.02 13.91 -18.72
C ILE A 552 27.10 13.36 -17.30
N ASN A 553 28.32 13.26 -16.75
CA ASN A 553 28.55 12.77 -15.39
C ASN A 553 27.79 13.59 -14.35
N SER A 554 27.76 14.92 -14.51
CA SER A 554 26.99 15.81 -13.62
C SER A 554 25.49 15.55 -13.67
N ARG A 555 24.90 15.35 -14.86
CA ARG A 555 23.47 15.07 -15.00
C ARG A 555 23.09 13.69 -14.47
N LEU A 556 23.90 12.66 -14.76
CA LEU A 556 23.73 11.31 -14.21
C LEU A 556 23.80 11.32 -12.69
N TYR A 557 24.80 12.00 -12.11
CA TYR A 557 24.95 12.06 -10.66
C TYR A 557 23.77 12.73 -9.95
N ALA A 558 23.13 13.70 -10.60
CA ALA A 558 21.99 14.41 -10.05
C ALA A 558 20.66 13.66 -10.18
N ARG A 559 20.46 12.86 -11.25
CA ARG A 559 19.13 12.36 -11.64
C ARG A 559 19.02 10.86 -11.87
N ALA A 560 20.13 10.11 -11.93
CA ALA A 560 20.12 8.68 -12.25
C ALA A 560 20.30 7.78 -11.01
N PRO A 561 19.72 6.57 -11.00
CA PRO A 561 19.92 5.57 -9.95
C PRO A 561 21.29 4.91 -10.10
N LEU A 562 22.34 5.61 -9.65
CA LEU A 562 23.72 5.14 -9.78
C LEU A 562 24.09 4.12 -8.70
N THR A 563 24.84 3.08 -9.10
CA THR A 563 25.52 2.19 -8.14
C THR A 563 26.61 2.93 -7.38
N ARG A 564 27.06 2.36 -6.26
CA ARG A 564 28.17 2.92 -5.46
C ARG A 564 29.43 3.14 -6.29
N GLU A 565 29.80 2.16 -7.09
CA GLU A 565 30.99 2.20 -7.95
C GLU A 565 30.87 3.28 -9.01
N GLN A 566 29.69 3.42 -9.63
CA GLN A 566 29.42 4.47 -10.61
C GLN A 566 29.49 5.86 -9.98
N ARG A 567 28.95 6.03 -8.76
CA ARG A 567 29.09 7.28 -7.99
C ARG A 567 30.56 7.58 -7.73
N VAL A 568 31.35 6.62 -7.23
CA VAL A 568 32.80 6.81 -7.01
C VAL A 568 33.54 7.18 -8.29
N ARG A 569 33.23 6.53 -9.41
CA ARG A 569 33.84 6.86 -10.71
C ARG A 569 33.62 8.33 -11.06
N ILE A 570 32.38 8.82 -10.94
CA ILE A 570 32.04 10.22 -11.21
C ILE A 570 32.74 11.16 -10.23
N THR A 571 32.65 10.88 -8.93
CA THR A 571 33.16 11.79 -7.90
C THR A 571 34.69 11.85 -7.84
N SER A 572 35.38 10.77 -8.24
CA SER A 572 36.85 10.71 -8.35
C SER A 572 37.38 11.25 -9.69
N GLY A 573 36.50 11.56 -10.63
CA GLY A 573 36.89 11.96 -11.98
C GLY A 573 37.61 10.85 -12.74
N THR A 574 37.26 9.59 -12.49
CA THR A 574 37.92 8.44 -13.12
C THR A 574 37.38 8.19 -14.53
N ASP A 575 38.27 8.12 -15.52
CA ASP A 575 37.90 7.83 -16.91
C ASP A 575 37.58 6.34 -17.15
N ARG A 576 37.13 5.99 -18.36
CA ARG A 576 36.83 4.60 -18.77
C ARG A 576 38.03 3.65 -18.73
N HIS A 577 39.25 4.19 -18.70
CA HIS A 577 40.49 3.42 -18.60
C HIS A 577 40.94 3.26 -17.14
N GLY A 578 40.13 3.71 -16.18
CA GLY A 578 40.44 3.65 -14.75
C GLY A 578 41.47 4.68 -14.31
N ARG A 579 41.76 5.71 -15.11
CA ARG A 579 42.70 6.77 -14.73
C ARG A 579 41.99 7.76 -13.82
N PRO A 580 42.38 7.89 -12.54
CA PRO A 580 41.75 8.83 -11.63
C PRO A 580 42.03 10.28 -12.07
N ARG A 581 41.09 11.19 -11.80
CA ARG A 581 41.18 12.64 -12.10
C ARG A 581 41.34 13.01 -13.57
N ALA A 582 41.08 12.08 -14.49
CA ALA A 582 41.14 12.33 -15.93
C ALA A 582 39.88 13.06 -16.46
N VAL A 583 38.75 12.98 -15.74
CA VAL A 583 37.50 13.67 -16.05
C VAL A 583 37.24 14.76 -15.01
N THR A 584 37.01 16.00 -15.45
CA THR A 584 36.68 17.11 -14.56
C THR A 584 35.36 16.85 -13.82
N VAL A 585 35.35 17.04 -12.50
CA VAL A 585 34.12 17.03 -11.70
C VAL A 585 33.54 18.44 -11.69
N LEU A 586 32.39 18.63 -12.33
CA LEU A 586 31.75 19.96 -12.42
C LEU A 586 31.16 20.39 -11.08
N GLU A 587 31.11 21.71 -10.85
CA GLU A 587 30.38 22.28 -9.71
C GLU A 587 28.92 21.85 -9.68
N ALA A 588 28.30 21.55 -10.83
CA ALA A 588 26.94 21.04 -10.91
C ALA A 588 26.75 19.64 -10.29
N VAL A 589 27.83 18.85 -10.12
CA VAL A 589 27.83 17.62 -9.30
C VAL A 589 27.64 17.97 -7.81
N ALA A 590 28.04 19.17 -7.41
CA ALA A 590 28.01 19.72 -6.06
C ALA A 590 26.97 20.83 -5.83
N SER A 591 26.27 21.32 -6.86
CA SER A 591 25.30 22.43 -6.76
C SER A 591 23.91 21.90 -6.48
N TRP A 592 23.64 21.45 -5.26
CA TRP A 592 22.28 21.16 -4.82
C TRP A 592 21.82 22.28 -3.88
N ASP A 593 20.75 22.99 -4.26
CA ASP A 593 20.07 23.91 -3.34
C ASP A 593 19.15 23.15 -2.35
N ASP A 594 18.79 21.91 -2.67
CA ASP A 594 17.99 21.00 -1.84
C ASP A 594 18.83 19.87 -1.24
N ALA A 595 18.49 19.45 -0.02
CA ALA A 595 19.15 18.31 0.63
C ALA A 595 18.88 17.02 -0.17
N PRO A 596 19.88 16.13 -0.35
CA PRO A 596 19.69 14.86 -1.04
C PRO A 596 18.59 14.02 -0.39
N PRO A 597 17.87 13.17 -1.17
CA PRO A 597 16.98 12.16 -0.62
C PRO A 597 17.69 11.36 0.48
N ARG A 598 16.99 11.11 1.61
CA ARG A 598 17.59 10.53 2.82
C ARG A 598 18.16 9.14 2.58
N ASP A 599 17.55 8.40 1.68
CA ASP A 599 17.88 7.05 1.23
C ASP A 599 19.15 6.99 0.36
N GLU A 600 19.42 8.01 -0.46
CA GLU A 600 20.64 8.06 -1.29
C GLU A 600 21.89 8.55 -0.56
N LEU A 601 21.71 9.10 0.65
CA LEU A 601 22.76 9.81 1.36
C LEU A 601 23.92 8.93 1.86
N PRO A 602 23.71 7.71 2.38
CA PRO A 602 24.81 6.81 2.74
C PRO A 602 25.75 6.52 1.56
N ASP A 603 25.18 6.26 0.39
CA ASP A 603 25.96 5.95 -0.82
C ASP A 603 26.71 7.17 -1.35
N ARG A 604 26.12 8.36 -1.24
CA ARG A 604 26.77 9.64 -1.61
C ARG A 604 27.91 9.98 -0.65
N LEU A 605 27.73 9.79 0.67
CA LEU A 605 28.79 9.96 1.67
C LEU A 605 29.93 8.97 1.44
N TRP A 606 29.60 7.72 1.13
CA TRP A 606 30.59 6.70 0.78
C TRP A 606 31.40 7.11 -0.47
N ALA A 607 30.74 7.58 -1.53
CA ALA A 607 31.42 8.03 -2.73
C ALA A 607 32.31 9.26 -2.51
N ALA A 608 31.92 10.17 -1.61
CA ALA A 608 32.73 11.30 -1.20
C ALA A 608 33.97 10.87 -0.39
N ARG A 609 33.79 9.92 0.54
CA ARG A 609 34.89 9.28 1.30
C ARG A 609 35.92 8.66 0.37
N GLN A 610 35.51 7.97 -0.69
CA GLN A 610 36.45 7.33 -1.61
C GLN A 610 37.15 8.32 -2.56
N SER A 611 36.46 9.37 -3.02
CA SER A 611 37.00 10.31 -4.02
C SER A 611 37.92 11.39 -3.46
N GLY A 612 37.65 11.90 -2.25
CA GLY A 612 38.38 13.02 -1.67
C GLY A 612 38.20 14.36 -2.41
N HIS A 613 37.21 14.48 -3.30
CA HIS A 613 37.12 15.63 -4.18
C HIS A 613 36.68 16.91 -3.42
N PRO A 614 37.41 18.04 -3.50
CA PRO A 614 37.13 19.24 -2.70
C PRO A 614 35.71 19.78 -2.85
N LEU A 615 35.19 19.89 -4.07
CA LEU A 615 33.83 20.43 -4.32
C LEU A 615 32.73 19.60 -3.64
N ILE A 616 32.85 18.28 -3.65
CA ILE A 616 31.84 17.37 -3.10
C ILE A 616 31.88 17.41 -1.58
N LEU A 617 33.07 17.40 -0.99
CA LEU A 617 33.25 17.45 0.46
C LEU A 617 32.80 18.80 1.04
N ARG A 618 33.09 19.92 0.36
CA ARG A 618 32.59 21.26 0.74
C ARG A 618 31.07 21.33 0.71
N HIS A 619 30.43 20.70 -0.28
CA HIS A 619 28.98 20.67 -0.39
C HIS A 619 28.34 19.79 0.69
N LEU A 620 28.76 18.53 0.82
CA LEU A 620 28.20 17.60 1.81
C LEU A 620 28.32 18.14 3.25
N ALA A 621 29.46 18.77 3.58
CA ALA A 621 29.67 19.40 4.88
C ALA A 621 28.66 20.52 5.23
N ARG A 622 27.92 21.06 4.25
CA ARG A 622 26.84 22.05 4.49
C ARG A 622 25.49 21.42 4.80
N HIS A 623 25.27 20.17 4.40
CA HIS A 623 23.95 19.52 4.43
C HIS A 623 23.85 18.40 5.46
N ARG A 624 24.93 17.66 5.70
CA ARG A 624 24.94 16.60 6.71
C ARG A 624 26.34 16.33 7.21
N ASP A 625 26.43 16.07 8.49
CA ASP A 625 27.67 15.72 9.13
C ASP A 625 28.08 14.26 8.83
N PRO A 626 29.38 13.94 8.78
CA PRO A 626 29.84 12.55 8.70
C PRO A 626 29.27 11.75 9.89
N PRO A 627 28.87 10.47 9.68
CA PRO A 627 28.24 9.68 10.72
C PRO A 627 29.19 9.41 11.92
N TYR A 628 30.49 9.30 11.65
CA TYR A 628 31.53 9.00 12.66
C TYR A 628 32.79 9.84 12.45
N ALA A 629 33.56 10.08 13.52
CA ALA A 629 34.78 10.88 13.45
C ALA A 629 35.85 10.24 12.56
N GLY A 630 35.93 8.90 12.57
CA GLY A 630 36.81 8.14 11.66
C GLY A 630 36.49 8.44 10.19
N THR A 631 35.22 8.41 9.81
CA THR A 631 34.78 8.74 8.45
C THR A 631 35.15 10.17 8.06
N GLY A 632 34.94 11.15 8.96
CA GLY A 632 35.33 12.54 8.72
C GLY A 632 36.85 12.71 8.56
N LEU A 633 37.65 12.01 9.38
CA LEU A 633 39.12 12.03 9.30
C LEU A 633 39.64 11.37 8.01
N GLU A 634 39.03 10.28 7.58
CA GLU A 634 39.38 9.64 6.31
C GLU A 634 39.01 10.52 5.11
N MET A 635 37.85 11.17 5.14
CA MET A 635 37.46 12.17 4.13
C MET A 635 38.50 13.30 4.06
N LEU A 636 39.02 13.76 5.19
CA LEU A 636 40.10 14.75 5.24
C LEU A 636 41.44 14.24 4.71
N VAL A 637 41.83 13.01 5.06
CA VAL A 637 43.04 12.38 4.52
C VAL A 637 42.96 12.34 3.01
N ARG A 638 41.80 11.91 2.48
CA ARG A 638 41.55 11.85 1.04
C ARG A 638 41.51 13.23 0.38
N LEU A 639 40.94 14.23 1.05
CA LEU A 639 40.97 15.62 0.60
C LEU A 639 42.39 16.18 0.53
N TRP A 640 43.22 15.90 1.53
CA TRP A 640 44.61 16.32 1.54
C TRP A 640 45.42 15.62 0.45
N GLU A 641 45.21 14.31 0.24
CA GLU A 641 45.80 13.56 -0.88
C GLU A 641 45.31 14.07 -2.25
N HIS A 642 44.12 14.65 -2.30
CA HIS A 642 43.53 15.18 -3.53
C HIS A 642 44.02 16.58 -3.87
N GLY A 643 43.82 17.51 -2.95
CA GLY A 643 43.94 18.95 -3.16
C GLY A 643 44.86 19.68 -2.16
N GLY A 644 45.47 18.93 -1.24
CA GLY A 644 46.46 19.45 -0.31
C GLY A 644 45.89 20.17 0.92
N PRO A 645 46.75 20.80 1.73
CA PRO A 645 46.38 21.42 3.01
C PRO A 645 45.40 22.60 2.85
N GLN A 646 45.48 23.35 1.75
CA GLN A 646 44.62 24.51 1.55
C GLN A 646 43.14 24.12 1.36
N ASP A 647 42.88 23.05 0.59
CA ASP A 647 41.52 22.53 0.43
C ASP A 647 40.93 22.00 1.75
N VAL A 648 41.77 21.40 2.59
CA VAL A 648 41.39 20.99 3.96
C VAL A 648 41.03 22.20 4.81
N ALA A 649 41.82 23.28 4.76
CA ALA A 649 41.51 24.51 5.47
C ALA A 649 40.18 25.13 5.02
N GLU A 650 39.92 25.17 3.71
CA GLU A 650 38.69 25.72 3.14
C GLU A 650 37.43 24.90 3.51
N VAL A 651 37.52 23.56 3.55
CA VAL A 651 36.41 22.70 4.03
C VAL A 651 36.11 22.93 5.52
N ILE A 652 37.15 23.02 6.35
CA ILE A 652 37.00 23.29 7.78
C ILE A 652 36.32 24.65 7.99
N GLU A 653 36.76 25.69 7.27
CA GLU A 653 36.17 27.02 7.36
C GLU A 653 34.71 27.05 6.88
N ALA A 654 34.39 26.34 5.79
CA ALA A 654 33.02 26.21 5.28
C ALA A 654 32.09 25.47 6.25
N SER A 655 32.61 24.47 6.98
CA SER A 655 31.86 23.70 7.98
C SER A 655 31.57 24.47 9.28
N GLY A 656 32.32 25.55 9.57
CA GLY A 656 32.16 26.38 10.77
C GLY A 656 30.99 27.38 10.72
N ARG A 657 30.20 27.44 9.64
CA ARG A 657 29.01 28.29 9.54
C ARG A 657 27.76 27.49 9.92
N PRO A 658 26.99 27.86 10.96
CA PRO A 658 25.78 27.11 11.33
C PRO A 658 24.73 27.19 10.21
N PRO A 659 24.10 26.07 9.80
CA PRO A 659 23.02 26.12 8.82
C PRO A 659 21.80 26.83 9.42
N ARG A 660 21.38 27.95 8.81
CA ARG A 660 20.13 28.64 9.14
C ARG A 660 18.94 27.85 8.57
N ARG A 661 18.43 26.85 9.30
CA ARG A 661 17.03 26.38 9.15
C ARG A 661 16.40 26.12 10.52
N HIS A 662 15.26 26.78 10.74
CA HIS A 662 14.27 26.64 11.82
C HIS A 662 14.70 25.95 13.13
N GLY A 663 15.12 26.77 14.11
CA GLY A 663 14.76 26.56 15.51
C GLY A 663 15.56 25.57 16.36
N GLN A 664 16.46 24.75 15.78
CA GLN A 664 17.36 23.91 16.59
C GLN A 664 18.81 24.36 16.42
N VAL A 665 19.34 24.97 17.48
CA VAL A 665 20.79 25.09 17.67
C VAL A 665 21.32 23.68 17.85
N ARG A 666 22.01 23.15 16.84
CA ARG A 666 22.77 21.90 16.97
C ARG A 666 24.03 22.21 17.77
N ASP A 667 24.14 21.65 18.97
CA ASP A 667 25.39 21.67 19.75
C ASP A 667 26.43 20.75 19.08
N GLY A 668 27.64 21.28 18.86
CA GLY A 668 28.82 20.53 18.48
C GLY A 668 29.54 21.07 17.24
N THR A 669 30.87 20.98 17.25
CA THR A 669 31.78 21.21 16.12
C THR A 669 31.89 19.90 15.33
N TRP A 670 31.27 19.84 14.14
CA TRP A 670 30.94 18.61 13.42
C TRP A 670 31.86 18.28 12.22
N TRP A 671 33.14 18.48 12.43
CA TRP A 671 34.23 17.90 11.65
C TRP A 671 35.33 17.58 12.69
N PRO A 672 36.29 16.66 12.46
CA PRO A 672 37.47 16.51 13.33
C PRO A 672 38.39 17.75 13.21
N GLU A 673 37.84 18.91 13.51
CA GLU A 673 38.38 20.24 13.27
C GLU A 673 39.66 20.45 14.07
N GLU A 674 39.70 20.00 15.31
CA GLU A 674 40.91 20.11 16.13
C GLU A 674 42.05 19.28 15.57
N ALA A 675 41.78 18.03 15.18
CA ALA A 675 42.74 17.14 14.51
C ALA A 675 43.28 17.77 13.22
N ALA A 676 42.38 18.30 12.41
CA ALA A 676 42.70 18.91 11.13
C ALA A 676 43.48 20.22 11.30
N ARG A 677 43.07 21.09 12.24
CA ARG A 677 43.80 22.32 12.58
C ARG A 677 45.17 22.02 13.19
N ARG A 678 45.34 20.94 13.96
CA ARG A 678 46.67 20.50 14.43
C ARG A 678 47.54 20.09 13.25
N ALA A 679 47.04 19.24 12.37
CA ALA A 679 47.75 18.79 11.18
C ALA A 679 48.16 19.95 10.23
N LEU A 680 47.29 20.95 10.06
CA LEU A 680 47.59 22.15 9.26
C LEU A 680 48.69 23.05 9.86
N ARG A 681 48.91 22.98 11.18
CA ARG A 681 49.96 23.73 11.89
C ARG A 681 51.30 22.98 11.95
N THR A 682 51.35 21.72 11.52
CA THR A 682 52.55 20.89 11.58
C THR A 682 53.52 21.28 10.47
N GLU A 683 54.61 21.97 10.82
CA GLU A 683 55.60 22.45 9.85
C GLU A 683 56.49 21.31 9.28
N PRO A 684 56.88 21.38 7.99
CA PRO A 684 57.86 20.46 7.42
C PRO A 684 59.21 20.58 8.15
N SER A 685 59.71 19.48 8.71
CA SER A 685 61.05 19.47 9.31
C SER A 685 62.11 19.52 8.21
N ALA A 686 63.05 20.47 8.26
CA ALA A 686 64.04 20.74 7.20
C ALA A 686 65.19 19.71 7.07
N GLY A 687 64.99 18.46 7.52
CA GLY A 687 66.02 17.42 7.52
C GLY A 687 65.97 16.50 6.30
N LEU A 688 67.14 16.12 5.77
CA LEU A 688 67.31 15.04 4.79
C LEU A 688 66.84 13.71 5.41
N GLY A 689 65.60 13.31 5.14
CA GLY A 689 64.92 12.15 5.72
C GLY A 689 63.57 12.46 6.38
N ALA A 690 63.15 13.73 6.43
CA ALA A 690 61.83 14.11 6.94
C ALA A 690 60.70 13.63 6.03
N GLU A 691 59.59 13.19 6.62
CA GLU A 691 58.38 12.87 5.85
C GLU A 691 57.94 14.09 5.03
N PRO A 692 57.61 13.94 3.74
CA PRO A 692 57.29 15.07 2.86
C PRO A 692 56.08 15.88 3.33
N HIS A 693 55.16 15.27 4.09
CA HIS A 693 53.91 15.88 4.55
C HIS A 693 53.58 15.42 5.99
N PRO A 694 54.21 16.01 7.03
CA PRO A 694 54.02 15.57 8.41
C PRO A 694 52.59 15.80 8.93
N GLY A 695 51.91 16.84 8.43
CA GLY A 695 50.48 17.05 8.71
C GLY A 695 49.57 15.95 8.16
N LEU A 696 49.86 15.43 6.95
CA LEU A 696 49.11 14.30 6.37
C LEU A 696 49.34 13.00 7.15
N ALA A 697 50.59 12.75 7.56
CA ALA A 697 50.92 11.58 8.38
C ALA A 697 50.22 11.63 9.74
N GLN A 698 50.16 12.81 10.35
CA GLN A 698 49.39 13.04 11.57
C GLN A 698 47.89 12.75 11.35
N LEU A 699 47.28 13.28 10.27
CA LEU A 699 45.87 12.98 9.95
C LEU A 699 45.63 11.49 9.75
N ARG A 700 46.52 10.79 9.04
CA ARG A 700 46.44 9.34 8.85
C ARG A 700 46.53 8.58 10.18
N ALA A 701 47.43 9.00 11.07
CA ALA A 701 47.54 8.41 12.40
C ALA A 701 46.28 8.63 13.24
N GLU A 702 45.70 9.85 13.21
CA GLU A 702 44.44 10.15 13.91
C GLU A 702 43.26 9.39 13.29
N ALA A 703 43.19 9.29 11.96
CA ALA A 703 42.17 8.50 11.25
C ALA A 703 42.25 7.01 11.63
N ALA A 704 43.46 6.44 11.68
CA ALA A 704 43.68 5.06 12.09
C ALA A 704 43.29 4.81 13.55
N LEU A 705 43.52 5.78 14.45
CA LEU A 705 43.08 5.70 15.84
C LEU A 705 41.55 5.77 15.98
N ALA A 706 40.91 6.65 15.22
CA ALA A 706 39.46 6.83 15.24
C ALA A 706 38.71 5.65 14.60
N SER A 707 39.31 5.00 13.61
CA SER A 707 38.74 3.83 12.91
C SER A 707 38.97 2.51 13.65
N ARG A 708 39.59 2.53 14.84
CA ARG A 708 39.71 1.34 15.68
C ARG A 708 38.31 0.86 16.10
N PRO A 709 38.04 -0.46 16.10
CA PRO A 709 36.72 -0.98 16.44
C PRO A 709 36.20 -0.46 17.78
N GLU A 710 37.05 -0.34 18.80
CA GLU A 710 36.63 0.10 20.14
C GLU A 710 36.13 1.55 20.14
N ARG A 711 36.75 2.42 19.33
CA ARG A 711 36.35 3.83 19.17
C ARG A 711 35.07 3.96 18.38
N LEU A 712 34.95 3.22 17.28
CA LEU A 712 33.72 3.18 16.48
C LEU A 712 32.53 2.68 17.30
N ILE A 713 32.70 1.61 18.08
CA ILE A 713 31.67 1.09 18.98
C ILE A 713 31.26 2.13 20.03
N ALA A 714 32.22 2.85 20.60
CA ALA A 714 31.93 3.93 21.55
C ALA A 714 31.16 5.08 20.91
N GLU A 715 31.47 5.44 19.65
CA GLU A 715 30.75 6.47 18.90
C GLU A 715 29.34 6.03 18.51
N ILE A 716 29.17 4.79 18.03
CA ILE A 716 27.86 4.20 17.75
C ILE A 716 26.99 4.35 18.99
N ARG A 717 27.47 3.94 20.18
CA ARG A 717 26.72 4.07 21.45
C ARG A 717 26.39 5.49 21.86
N ALA A 718 27.21 6.46 21.48
CA ALA A 718 27.05 7.85 21.90
C ALA A 718 26.08 8.63 21.00
N ARG A 719 25.95 8.23 19.72
CA ARG A 719 25.33 9.08 18.68
C ARG A 719 24.23 8.43 17.86
N GLY A 720 24.08 7.11 17.88
CA GLY A 720 23.13 6.42 17.00
C GLY A 720 23.80 5.59 15.91
N ALA A 721 22.97 4.73 15.30
CA ALA A 721 23.31 3.90 14.15
C ALA A 721 22.78 4.50 12.82
N ASP A 722 22.40 5.77 12.83
CA ASP A 722 21.84 6.45 11.67
C ASP A 722 22.92 6.65 10.60
N ALA A 723 22.69 6.12 9.39
CA ALA A 723 23.60 6.17 8.24
C ALA A 723 24.93 5.40 8.42
N LEU A 724 24.85 4.19 8.99
CA LEU A 724 25.96 3.23 8.98
C LEU A 724 26.41 2.89 7.55
N THR A 725 27.72 2.69 7.40
CA THR A 725 28.36 2.28 6.13
C THR A 725 28.55 0.76 6.08
N SER A 726 28.93 0.19 4.93
CA SER A 726 29.07 -1.27 4.73
C SER A 726 30.27 -1.92 5.42
N ASP A 727 31.24 -1.15 5.93
CA ASP A 727 32.53 -1.68 6.40
C ASP A 727 32.56 -1.75 7.94
N LEU A 728 31.51 -2.28 8.55
CA LEU A 728 31.43 -2.38 10.01
C LEU A 728 32.27 -3.55 10.55
N PRO A 729 32.98 -3.39 11.68
CA PRO A 729 33.71 -4.47 12.33
C PRO A 729 32.72 -5.39 13.06
N TRP A 730 31.98 -6.19 12.28
CA TRP A 730 30.87 -6.99 12.77
C TRP A 730 31.27 -7.96 13.89
N THR A 731 32.45 -8.56 13.82
CA THR A 731 32.98 -9.44 14.86
C THR A 731 33.09 -8.72 16.21
N GLU A 732 33.62 -7.50 16.21
CA GLU A 732 33.77 -6.67 17.40
C GLU A 732 32.42 -6.09 17.85
N ILE A 733 31.52 -5.75 16.93
CA ILE A 733 30.16 -5.28 17.25
C ILE A 733 29.35 -6.39 17.93
N VAL A 734 29.41 -7.62 17.43
CA VAL A 734 28.76 -8.79 18.06
C VAL A 734 29.34 -9.02 19.45
N ARG A 735 30.66 -8.95 19.61
CA ARG A 735 31.32 -9.07 20.93
C ARG A 735 30.88 -7.95 21.88
N ALA A 736 30.86 -6.71 21.41
CA ALA A 736 30.44 -5.56 22.19
C ALA A 736 28.96 -5.63 22.60
N GLN A 737 28.09 -6.16 21.73
CA GLN A 737 26.69 -6.45 22.06
C GLN A 737 26.57 -7.50 23.17
N ALA A 738 27.42 -8.54 23.14
CA ALA A 738 27.45 -9.57 24.17
C ALA A 738 27.96 -9.04 25.52
N GLU A 739 29.01 -8.20 25.51
CA GLU A 739 29.59 -7.59 26.72
C GLU A 739 28.68 -6.52 27.35
N ARG A 740 28.18 -5.58 26.54
CA ARG A 740 27.27 -4.51 26.95
C ARG A 740 26.24 -4.25 25.85
N PRO A 741 24.96 -4.61 26.01
CA PRO A 741 23.97 -4.38 24.96
C PRO A 741 23.93 -2.94 24.45
N PHE A 742 23.75 -2.77 23.14
CA PHE A 742 23.27 -1.53 22.54
C PHE A 742 21.81 -1.30 22.95
N ASP A 743 21.35 -0.05 22.95
CA ASP A 743 19.91 0.22 23.12
C ASP A 743 19.13 -0.07 21.83
N GLU A 744 17.80 -0.06 21.94
CA GLU A 744 16.90 -0.44 20.86
C GLU A 744 17.03 0.43 19.60
N HIS A 745 17.28 1.73 19.78
CA HIS A 745 17.46 2.66 18.66
C HIS A 745 18.73 2.33 17.87
N HIS A 746 19.84 2.03 18.56
CA HIS A 746 21.08 1.59 17.92
C HIS A 746 20.95 0.22 17.26
N ILE A 747 20.24 -0.72 17.90
CA ILE A 747 20.02 -2.06 17.37
C ILE A 747 19.30 -1.99 16.02
N ARG A 748 18.24 -1.18 15.89
CA ARG A 748 17.51 -1.03 14.64
C ARG A 748 18.42 -0.60 13.48
N GLY A 749 19.21 0.46 13.66
CA GLY A 749 20.12 0.91 12.61
C GLY A 749 21.21 -0.12 12.27
N LEU A 750 21.69 -0.90 13.24
CA LEU A 750 22.65 -2.00 12.99
C LEU A 750 22.00 -3.18 12.24
N LEU A 751 20.73 -3.49 12.48
CA LEU A 751 20.03 -4.55 11.76
C LEU A 751 19.75 -4.17 10.30
N GLU A 752 19.48 -2.89 10.05
CA GLU A 752 19.30 -2.33 8.70
C GLU A 752 20.63 -2.13 7.95
N ALA A 753 21.76 -2.19 8.65
CA ALA A 753 23.06 -1.94 8.04
C ALA A 753 23.44 -3.04 7.01
N PRO A 754 23.98 -2.66 5.85
CA PRO A 754 24.40 -3.62 4.83
C PRO A 754 25.40 -4.66 5.38
N GLY A 755 25.15 -5.93 5.09
CA GLY A 755 26.05 -7.03 5.50
C GLY A 755 25.93 -7.43 6.98
N CYS A 756 24.88 -7.01 7.68
CA CYS A 756 24.62 -7.43 9.06
C CYS A 756 24.56 -8.97 9.17
N PRO A 757 25.44 -9.60 9.96
CA PRO A 757 25.55 -11.05 10.01
C PRO A 757 24.40 -11.67 10.81
N ARG A 758 24.08 -12.92 10.50
CA ARG A 758 23.02 -13.69 11.20
C ARG A 758 23.32 -13.84 12.69
N GLU A 759 24.59 -13.90 13.07
CA GLU A 759 25.08 -13.96 14.45
C GLU A 759 24.66 -12.73 15.25
N PHE A 760 24.70 -11.52 14.66
CA PHE A 760 24.24 -10.31 15.32
C PHE A 760 22.72 -10.34 15.53
N HIS A 761 21.97 -10.76 14.52
CA HIS A 761 20.53 -10.95 14.64
C HIS A 761 20.16 -11.92 15.79
N ARG A 762 20.84 -13.08 15.88
CA ARG A 762 20.65 -14.03 16.99
C ARG A 762 21.02 -13.44 18.35
N ALA A 763 22.13 -12.70 18.43
CA ALA A 763 22.55 -12.02 19.66
C ALA A 763 21.52 -10.96 20.13
N VAL A 764 20.83 -10.30 19.21
CA VAL A 764 19.75 -9.36 19.51
C VAL A 764 18.48 -10.09 19.97
N LEU A 765 18.07 -11.18 19.28
CA LEU A 765 16.88 -11.98 19.63
C LEU A 765 16.88 -12.44 21.09
N SER A 766 18.02 -12.92 21.59
CA SER A 766 18.18 -13.41 22.98
C SER A 766 18.06 -12.36 24.07
N ARG A 767 18.08 -11.06 23.75
CA ARG A 767 18.12 -9.98 24.76
C ARG A 767 17.03 -8.95 24.60
N SER A 768 16.62 -8.63 23.37
CA SER A 768 15.54 -7.66 23.13
C SER A 768 14.20 -8.18 23.63
N ALA A 769 13.90 -9.45 23.37
CA ALA A 769 12.70 -10.12 23.83
C ALA A 769 12.61 -10.18 25.37
N ALA A 770 13.73 -10.49 26.04
CA ALA A 770 13.80 -10.57 27.50
C ALA A 770 13.59 -9.22 28.21
N ARG A 771 13.85 -8.10 27.52
CA ARG A 771 13.75 -6.75 28.10
C ARG A 771 12.41 -6.08 27.80
N THR A 772 11.86 -6.29 26.60
CA THR A 772 10.67 -5.57 26.10
C THR A 772 9.41 -6.42 26.10
N GLY A 773 9.53 -7.75 26.23
CA GLY A 773 8.39 -8.66 26.15
C GLY A 773 7.85 -8.88 24.74
N PHE A 774 8.51 -8.35 23.69
CA PHE A 774 8.16 -8.61 22.30
C PHE A 774 9.42 -8.62 21.41
N VAL A 775 9.32 -9.20 20.22
CA VAL A 775 10.35 -9.05 19.20
C VAL A 775 9.92 -7.90 18.30
N GLY A 776 10.66 -6.78 18.29
CA GLY A 776 10.27 -5.59 17.54
C GLY A 776 10.08 -5.83 16.03
N GLU A 777 9.46 -4.86 15.35
CA GLU A 777 9.09 -4.90 13.91
C GLU A 777 10.22 -5.37 12.98
N TRP A 778 11.48 -5.08 13.34
CA TRP A 778 12.66 -5.55 12.61
C TRP A 778 12.72 -7.07 12.43
N ALA A 779 12.24 -7.85 13.40
CA ALA A 779 12.26 -9.31 13.30
C ALA A 779 11.19 -9.83 12.35
N GLU A 780 10.05 -9.15 12.25
CA GLU A 780 9.03 -9.46 11.24
C GLU A 780 9.56 -9.16 9.84
N LEU A 781 10.17 -7.99 9.65
CA LEU A 781 10.84 -7.63 8.41
C LEU A 781 11.96 -8.61 8.08
N GLY A 782 12.73 -9.04 9.09
CA GLY A 782 13.80 -10.01 8.92
C GLY A 782 13.32 -11.41 8.55
N LEU A 783 12.21 -11.88 9.15
CA LEU A 783 11.55 -13.13 8.76
C LEU A 783 10.97 -13.04 7.34
N ALA A 784 10.38 -11.91 6.97
CA ALA A 784 9.85 -11.68 5.63
C ALA A 784 10.96 -11.59 4.56
N ALA A 785 12.10 -10.97 4.89
CA ALA A 785 13.28 -10.85 4.02
C ALA A 785 14.17 -12.12 4.03
N GLY A 786 13.93 -13.05 4.95
CA GLY A 786 14.74 -14.27 5.13
C GLY A 786 16.12 -14.04 5.74
N THR A 787 16.37 -12.89 6.36
CA THR A 787 17.64 -12.59 7.07
C THR A 787 17.74 -13.33 8.41
N ILE A 788 16.59 -13.67 9.00
CA ILE A 788 16.44 -14.60 10.11
C ILE A 788 15.37 -15.65 9.78
N THR A 789 15.44 -16.82 10.42
CA THR A 789 14.45 -17.89 10.25
C THR A 789 13.63 -18.09 11.52
N VAL A 790 12.45 -18.72 11.40
CA VAL A 790 11.66 -19.13 12.58
C VAL A 790 12.42 -20.06 13.51
N LEU A 791 13.41 -20.80 13.00
CA LEU A 791 14.30 -21.63 13.82
C LEU A 791 15.29 -20.78 14.62
N ASP A 792 15.80 -19.68 14.06
CA ASP A 792 16.62 -18.73 14.83
C ASP A 792 15.83 -18.12 15.98
N VAL A 793 14.56 -17.78 15.75
CA VAL A 793 13.66 -17.29 16.79
C VAL A 793 13.46 -18.37 17.86
N ALA A 794 13.12 -19.61 17.47
CA ALA A 794 12.91 -20.70 18.42
C ALA A 794 14.16 -21.07 19.25
N GLU A 795 15.37 -20.91 18.70
CA GLU A 795 16.63 -21.28 19.34
C GLU A 795 17.32 -20.14 20.09
N ALA A 796 17.05 -18.88 19.74
CA ALA A 796 17.77 -17.74 20.31
C ALA A 796 16.86 -16.78 21.08
N CYS A 797 15.57 -16.71 20.80
CA CYS A 797 14.66 -15.78 21.47
C CYS A 797 14.30 -16.28 22.87
N THR A 798 14.44 -15.39 23.87
CA THR A 798 14.05 -15.64 25.27
C THR A 798 13.26 -14.43 25.80
N PRO A 799 12.22 -14.64 26.63
CA PRO A 799 11.69 -15.93 27.06
C PRO A 799 10.96 -16.66 25.93
N ALA A 800 10.69 -17.96 26.13
CA ALA A 800 10.09 -18.83 25.13
C ALA A 800 8.71 -18.33 24.66
N SER A 801 7.94 -17.67 25.54
CA SER A 801 6.66 -17.03 25.22
C SER A 801 6.78 -16.01 24.09
N VAL A 802 7.79 -15.14 24.14
CA VAL A 802 8.03 -14.13 23.10
C VAL A 802 8.45 -14.76 21.77
N ALA A 803 9.23 -15.85 21.82
CA ALA A 803 9.60 -16.60 20.61
C ALA A 803 8.36 -17.18 19.92
N VAL A 804 7.46 -17.75 20.72
CA VAL A 804 6.19 -18.32 20.27
C VAL A 804 5.29 -17.26 19.65
N ASP A 805 5.15 -16.09 20.27
CA ASP A 805 4.30 -15.01 19.76
C ASP A 805 4.81 -14.50 18.40
N ALA A 806 6.12 -14.28 18.26
CA ALA A 806 6.72 -13.87 17.00
C ALA A 806 6.53 -14.91 15.88
N ILE A 807 6.67 -16.19 16.20
CA ILE A 807 6.44 -17.28 15.24
C ILE A 807 4.96 -17.34 14.85
N ALA A 808 4.04 -17.25 15.82
CA ALA A 808 2.60 -17.28 15.57
C ALA A 808 2.16 -16.10 14.69
N HIS A 809 2.66 -14.90 14.96
CA HIS A 809 2.37 -13.70 14.16
C HIS A 809 2.86 -13.87 12.70
N HIS A 810 4.09 -14.37 12.52
CA HIS A 810 4.64 -14.65 11.19
C HIS A 810 3.84 -15.71 10.42
N VAL A 811 3.43 -16.79 11.09
CA VAL A 811 2.62 -17.86 10.49
C VAL A 811 1.24 -17.34 10.07
N GLY A 812 0.60 -16.52 10.92
CA GLY A 812 -0.73 -15.96 10.63
C GLY A 812 -0.77 -15.01 9.43
N ARG A 813 0.33 -14.29 9.16
CA ARG A 813 0.43 -13.35 8.02
C ARG A 813 0.85 -14.00 6.72
N THR A 814 1.53 -15.15 6.79
CA THR A 814 2.03 -15.82 5.61
C THR A 814 0.92 -16.65 4.98
N LEU A 815 0.47 -16.28 3.77
CA LEU A 815 -0.63 -16.96 3.05
C LEU A 815 -0.37 -18.46 2.75
N GLN A 816 0.88 -18.93 2.87
CA GLN A 816 1.26 -20.33 2.65
C GLN A 816 2.37 -20.79 3.62
N PRO A 817 2.06 -20.99 4.92
CA PRO A 817 3.06 -21.37 5.92
C PRO A 817 3.69 -22.74 5.63
N VAL A 818 2.98 -23.61 4.91
CA VAL A 818 3.41 -24.97 4.53
C VAL A 818 4.68 -24.98 3.65
N ARG A 819 5.02 -23.87 2.97
CA ARG A 819 6.20 -23.82 2.10
C ARG A 819 7.50 -23.49 2.84
N ASP A 820 7.46 -22.86 4.01
CA ASP A 820 8.66 -22.51 4.77
C ASP A 820 9.38 -23.79 5.26
N PRO A 821 10.61 -24.09 4.78
CA PRO A 821 11.36 -25.25 5.22
C PRO A 821 11.81 -25.16 6.69
N ALA A 822 12.09 -23.97 7.22
CA ALA A 822 12.48 -23.77 8.62
C ALA A 822 11.29 -24.00 9.56
N LEU A 823 10.09 -23.53 9.19
CA LEU A 823 8.87 -23.82 9.94
C LEU A 823 8.54 -25.31 9.94
N ARG A 824 8.67 -26.00 8.80
CA ARG A 824 8.50 -27.46 8.73
C ARG A 824 9.52 -28.21 9.57
N GLN A 825 10.74 -27.70 9.69
CA GLN A 825 11.76 -28.27 10.56
C GLN A 825 11.41 -28.07 12.03
N LEU A 826 10.96 -26.87 12.42
CA LEU A 826 10.50 -26.59 13.77
C LEU A 826 9.29 -27.45 14.15
N ILE A 827 8.26 -27.54 13.31
CA ILE A 827 7.08 -28.40 13.53
C ILE A 827 7.49 -29.85 13.72
N ARG A 828 8.40 -30.39 12.88
CA ARG A 828 8.91 -31.75 13.04
C ARG A 828 9.65 -31.94 14.37
N ARG A 829 10.45 -30.96 14.79
CA ARG A 829 11.19 -31.00 16.06
C ARG A 829 10.22 -30.98 17.25
N VAL A 830 9.27 -30.05 17.26
CA VAL A 830 8.25 -29.93 18.30
C VAL A 830 7.43 -31.22 18.42
N ARG A 831 6.92 -31.76 17.30
CA ARG A 831 6.13 -33.00 17.29
C ARG A 831 6.94 -34.24 17.65
N GLY A 832 8.24 -34.24 17.37
CA GLY A 832 9.13 -35.33 17.76
C GLY A 832 9.42 -35.37 19.26
N GLN A 833 9.36 -34.22 19.95
CA GLN A 833 9.66 -34.10 21.38
C GLN A 833 8.41 -34.15 22.26
N LEU A 834 7.29 -33.59 21.81
CA LEU A 834 6.02 -33.60 22.53
C LEU A 834 5.11 -34.69 21.96
N ALA A 835 5.34 -35.94 22.38
CA ALA A 835 4.72 -37.13 21.79
C ALA A 835 3.31 -37.46 22.30
N ASP A 836 2.84 -36.79 23.36
CA ASP A 836 1.54 -37.06 23.98
C ASP A 836 0.90 -35.82 24.61
N THR A 837 -0.40 -35.89 24.93
CA THR A 837 -1.16 -34.80 25.54
C THR A 837 -0.53 -34.24 26.82
N ASP A 838 0.15 -35.07 27.62
CA ASP A 838 0.67 -34.69 28.93
C ASP A 838 1.91 -33.81 28.78
N THR A 839 2.83 -34.18 27.88
CA THR A 839 3.99 -33.36 27.50
C THR A 839 3.58 -32.00 26.93
N TRP A 840 2.52 -31.94 26.12
CA TRP A 840 1.97 -30.67 25.61
C TRP A 840 1.38 -29.80 26.71
N VAL A 841 0.62 -30.39 27.64
CA VAL A 841 0.03 -29.67 28.77
C VAL A 841 1.13 -29.10 29.66
N VAL A 842 2.18 -29.87 29.94
CA VAL A 842 3.33 -29.40 30.72
C VAL A 842 4.05 -28.26 29.99
N ALA A 843 4.33 -28.39 28.69
CA ALA A 843 4.96 -27.33 27.90
C ALA A 843 4.11 -26.04 27.92
N ALA A 844 2.80 -26.15 27.75
CA ALA A 844 1.87 -25.01 27.75
C ALA A 844 1.80 -24.32 29.12
N LEU A 845 1.83 -25.07 30.22
CA LEU A 845 1.82 -24.53 31.58
C LEU A 845 3.15 -23.86 31.95
N LEU A 846 4.26 -24.38 31.43
CA LEU A 846 5.58 -23.81 31.67
C LEU A 846 5.86 -22.56 30.81
N LEU A 847 5.33 -22.48 29.57
CA LEU A 847 5.67 -21.42 28.60
C LEU A 847 5.65 -19.99 29.19
N PRO A 848 4.61 -19.54 29.93
CA PRO A 848 4.48 -18.13 30.33
C PRO A 848 5.67 -17.65 31.17
N ASP A 849 6.12 -18.49 32.10
CA ASP A 849 7.18 -18.19 33.06
C ASP A 849 8.52 -18.81 32.67
N PHE A 850 8.63 -19.47 31.51
CA PHE A 850 9.85 -20.18 31.13
C PHE A 850 10.92 -19.21 30.62
N PRO A 851 12.02 -19.01 31.37
CA PRO A 851 13.00 -17.97 31.05
C PRO A 851 13.91 -18.35 29.86
N GLY A 852 13.94 -19.62 29.50
CA GLY A 852 14.77 -20.14 28.41
C GLY A 852 14.12 -19.98 27.03
N THR A 853 14.76 -20.60 26.04
CA THR A 853 14.30 -20.62 24.65
C THR A 853 13.14 -21.60 24.44
N LEU A 854 12.43 -21.50 23.31
CA LEU A 854 11.40 -22.47 22.97
C LEU A 854 11.97 -23.89 22.89
N CYS A 855 13.17 -24.08 22.32
CA CYS A 855 13.82 -25.40 22.29
C CYS A 855 14.15 -25.95 23.69
N GLU A 856 14.58 -25.10 24.63
CA GLU A 856 14.85 -25.50 26.02
C GLU A 856 13.56 -25.85 26.77
N LEU A 857 12.46 -25.13 26.50
CA LEU A 857 11.15 -25.44 27.06
C LEU A 857 10.69 -26.83 26.64
N LEU A 858 10.81 -27.17 25.35
CA LEU A 858 10.41 -28.48 24.83
C LEU A 858 11.18 -29.61 25.52
N ASN A 859 12.50 -29.44 25.68
CA ASN A 859 13.34 -30.41 26.41
C ASN A 859 12.92 -30.52 27.89
N ALA A 860 12.61 -29.40 28.55
CA ALA A 860 12.17 -29.38 29.94
C ALA A 860 10.80 -30.06 30.12
N ALA A 861 9.87 -29.84 29.20
CA ALA A 861 8.55 -30.45 29.22
C ALA A 861 8.61 -31.96 29.00
N GLU A 862 9.43 -32.43 28.05
CA GLU A 862 9.68 -33.86 27.83
C GLU A 862 10.26 -34.52 29.10
N ALA A 863 11.26 -33.89 29.72
CA ALA A 863 11.87 -34.40 30.95
C ALA A 863 10.88 -34.43 32.14
N ALA A 864 9.99 -33.44 32.23
CA ALA A 864 9.03 -33.32 33.33
C ALA A 864 7.82 -34.26 33.20
N ALA A 865 7.41 -34.62 31.98
CA ALA A 865 6.35 -35.61 31.76
C ALA A 865 6.81 -37.05 32.11
N GLY A 866 8.12 -37.30 32.09
CA GLY A 866 8.73 -38.59 32.43
C GLY A 866 8.46 -39.70 31.41
N PRO A 867 9.25 -40.79 31.39
CA PRO A 867 8.98 -41.91 30.52
C PRO A 867 7.71 -42.62 30.98
N VAL A 868 6.63 -42.54 30.19
CA VAL A 868 5.54 -43.51 30.27
C VAL A 868 6.13 -44.86 29.89
N HIS A 869 6.53 -45.65 30.89
CA HIS A 869 6.91 -47.04 30.68
C HIS A 869 5.71 -47.78 30.09
N PRO A 870 5.80 -48.36 28.87
CA PRO A 870 4.77 -49.24 28.37
C PRO A 870 4.91 -50.58 29.12
N GLY A 871 4.28 -50.69 30.28
CA GLY A 871 4.33 -51.90 31.08
C GLY A 871 3.93 -51.74 32.54
N ARG A 872 2.65 -51.48 32.80
CA ARG A 872 1.87 -52.13 33.87
C ARG A 872 0.39 -51.85 33.77
#